data_AF-A0AAW6GEB7-F1
#
_entry.id   AF-A0AAW6GEB7-F1
#
_cell.length_a   1.000
_cell.length_b   1.000
_cell.length_c   1.000
_cell.angle_alpha   90.00
_cell.angle_beta   90.00
_cell.angle_gamma   90.00
#
_symmetry.space_group_name_H-M   'P 1'
#
loop_
_entity.id
_entity.type
_entity.pdbx_description
1 polymer ?
#
loop_
_entity_poly.entity_id
_entity_poly.type
_entity_poly.pdbx_seq_one_letter_code
_entity_poly.pdbx_strand_id
1 'polypeptide(L)'
;MVSNTAIDMQKLLSLPPNLVSAFYELENVDRTEWFCTSDPVGMKLGSGGGTTWLLREWQKERDRKYLAEERIPTEKCIPTEKSLPAEKRILLHAGGQSRRLPGYAPSGKILTPIPVFRWARGQKLGQNLLSLQLPLYEKIMERAPERLRTLIASGDVYIRAEKPLQEIPDADVVCYGLWVDPLLATHHGVFISDRNQPESLDFMLQKPSLEELENLSKTHLFLMDIGIWLLSDRAVDLLMKRSQKADGALDVDTPYSDLKYYDLYADFGLSLGNHPRIEDEELNSLSVAILPLPGGEFYHYGTSRELLSSTVTLQNKVYDQRQIMHRKLKPNPAIFVQNAEVHLPLTPKNDSLWIENSFVGASWRLGARQIITGVPKNDWRLTIPDGICIDIVPLADQRWAVRPYGFDDTFKGDIRDEKTLFLGMSFLEWLVERELSVEDITGRKEDLQAAAIFPVVEDKEQMGTVLRWMVSEPGLTEGKAVWLESRRLSADEISAQADLRLLYAQRESFCKGNWEVLARNHAKSVFYQLDLMDVAGEFHKFGIDKPGVLPTDASLMQRIHNRMLRAQIEKLDGRDFKADEQAAFNLLREGLLTDLYERKSSPRLNVYSDQIVWGRSPVRIDMAGGWTDTPPYSLFAGGSVVNIAIELNGQPPLQVYIKPCAEHRIVLRSIDMGAMEVVNTFEELQSYCMIGSPFSIPKAALALAGFVPAFSETAYPSLEKQLEAFGTGIEITLLSAIPAGSGLGTSSILASTVLGSLSDFCGLMWDKNEICRRTLALEQLLTTGGGWQDQYGGVLQGIKLLQTEAGFAQQPLVRWLPEHLFTHPEYRDCHLLYYTGITRTAKGILAEIVRSMFLNSSLHLGLLEEMKAHALDMAEAIQRNDFKSFGTLVGKTWMQKKALDSGTNPPAVEDIICQIKDYTLGYKLPGAGGGGYLYMVAKDPQAALRIRETLTLNVPNPRARFVEMSLSDKGFQVSRS
;
A
#
# COMPACT_ATOMS: atom_id res chain seq x y z
N MET A 1 11.46 24.02 7.65
CA MET A 1 11.82 22.62 7.96
C MET A 1 11.06 22.23 9.22
N VAL A 2 9.83 21.74 9.06
CA VAL A 2 9.11 21.08 10.15
C VAL A 2 9.19 19.61 9.78
N SER A 3 9.95 18.85 10.56
CA SER A 3 10.08 17.41 10.41
C SER A 3 8.67 16.82 10.38
N ASN A 4 8.33 16.13 9.29
CA ASN A 4 7.33 15.08 9.36
C ASN A 4 7.70 14.24 10.56
N THR A 5 6.87 14.19 11.60
CA THR A 5 6.98 13.17 12.64
C THR A 5 6.51 11.85 12.02
N ALA A 6 7.23 11.37 11.00
CA ALA A 6 7.43 9.95 10.85
C ALA A 6 8.11 9.54 12.15
N ILE A 7 7.57 8.53 12.82
CA ILE A 7 8.30 7.89 13.92
C ILE A 7 9.66 7.53 13.34
N ASP A 8 10.74 8.06 13.91
CA ASP A 8 12.09 7.72 13.50
C ASP A 8 12.26 6.21 13.75
N MET A 9 12.15 5.43 12.68
CA MET A 9 12.06 3.99 12.71
C MET A 9 13.23 3.40 11.95
N GLN A 10 14.09 2.70 12.69
CA GLN A 10 15.32 2.11 12.19
C GLN A 10 15.07 0.72 11.62
N LYS A 11 15.57 0.43 10.42
CA LYS A 11 15.49 -0.89 9.78
C LYS A 11 16.85 -1.58 9.87
N LEU A 12 16.93 -2.67 10.62
CA LEU A 12 18.14 -3.43 10.89
C LEU A 12 18.08 -4.77 10.15
N LEU A 13 19.07 -5.06 9.30
CA LEU A 13 19.11 -6.27 8.48
C LEU A 13 20.36 -7.11 8.78
N SER A 14 20.17 -8.40 9.06
CA SER A 14 21.25 -9.39 8.93
C SER A 14 21.29 -9.87 7.48
N LEU A 15 22.41 -9.68 6.78
CA LEU A 15 22.59 -9.98 5.35
C LEU A 15 23.80 -10.89 5.11
N PRO A 16 23.90 -11.56 3.95
CA PRO A 16 25.13 -12.18 3.50
C PRO A 16 26.31 -11.18 3.43
N PRO A 17 27.56 -11.57 3.77
CA PRO A 17 28.70 -10.65 3.86
C PRO A 17 28.98 -9.82 2.60
N ASN A 18 28.85 -10.42 1.42
CA ASN A 18 29.02 -9.75 0.13
C ASN A 18 27.95 -8.67 -0.10
N LEU A 19 26.72 -8.92 0.32
CA LEU A 19 25.59 -8.00 0.15
C LEU A 19 25.67 -6.78 1.05
N VAL A 20 26.18 -6.89 2.29
CA VAL A 20 26.30 -5.76 3.23
C VAL A 20 26.96 -4.54 2.59
N SER A 21 28.02 -4.76 1.82
CA SER A 21 28.78 -3.67 1.17
C SER A 21 28.05 -3.01 -0.01
N ALA A 22 27.12 -3.73 -0.64
CA ALA A 22 26.44 -3.32 -1.87
C ALA A 22 24.97 -2.91 -1.63
N PHE A 23 24.36 -3.34 -0.52
CA PHE A 23 22.92 -3.18 -0.25
C PHE A 23 22.43 -1.74 -0.43
N TYR A 24 23.10 -0.77 0.17
CA TYR A 24 22.71 0.65 0.08
C TYR A 24 22.72 1.19 -1.35
N GLU A 25 23.69 0.77 -2.16
CA GLU A 25 23.82 1.16 -3.56
C GLU A 25 22.75 0.47 -4.42
N LEU A 26 22.57 -0.84 -4.22
CA LEU A 26 21.67 -1.66 -5.04
C LEU A 26 20.19 -1.36 -4.79
N GLU A 27 19.80 -1.13 -3.54
CA GLU A 27 18.41 -0.85 -3.17
C GLU A 27 18.14 0.66 -3.05
N ASN A 28 19.15 1.51 -3.28
CA ASN A 28 19.06 2.98 -3.23
C ASN A 28 18.42 3.49 -1.93
N VAL A 29 18.91 2.99 -0.79
CA VAL A 29 18.38 3.30 0.55
C VAL A 29 19.35 4.13 1.39
N ASP A 30 18.80 4.97 2.27
CA ASP A 30 19.57 5.88 3.12
C ASP A 30 20.20 5.16 4.34
N ARG A 31 21.48 5.44 4.62
CA ARG A 31 22.24 4.92 5.77
C ARG A 31 21.82 5.48 7.13
N THR A 32 20.92 6.45 7.14
CA THR A 32 20.33 7.02 8.36
C THR A 32 19.10 6.23 8.82
N GLU A 33 18.36 5.62 7.89
CA GLU A 33 17.20 4.79 8.20
C GLU A 33 17.51 3.30 8.24
N TRP A 34 18.52 2.87 7.49
CA TRP A 34 18.89 1.47 7.32
C TRP A 34 20.26 1.18 7.90
N PHE A 35 20.36 0.06 8.59
CA PHE A 35 21.61 -0.54 9.00
C PHE A 35 21.62 -2.02 8.63
N CYS A 36 22.72 -2.49 8.05
CA CYS A 36 22.90 -3.90 7.75
C CYS A 36 24.28 -4.38 8.16
N THR A 37 24.35 -5.61 8.66
CA THR A 37 25.61 -6.31 8.94
C THR A 37 25.47 -7.79 8.58
N SER A 38 26.56 -8.52 8.64
CA SER A 38 26.56 -9.98 8.52
C SER A 38 27.03 -10.61 9.82
N ASP A 39 26.62 -11.84 10.09
CA ASP A 39 27.19 -12.64 11.17
C ASP A 39 28.72 -12.77 10.97
N PRO A 40 29.52 -12.86 12.06
CA PRO A 40 30.96 -13.04 11.96
C PRO A 40 31.33 -14.29 11.16
N VAL A 41 32.29 -14.15 10.26
CA VAL A 41 32.75 -15.24 9.39
C VAL A 41 33.22 -16.42 10.24
N GLY A 42 32.66 -17.60 9.99
CA GLY A 42 33.03 -18.84 10.69
C GLY A 42 32.32 -19.07 12.04
N MET A 43 31.48 -18.14 12.50
CA MET A 43 30.66 -18.32 13.71
C MET A 43 29.22 -18.64 13.34
N LYS A 44 28.57 -19.55 14.10
CA LYS A 44 27.13 -19.75 14.06
C LYS A 44 26.56 -19.18 15.35
N LEU A 45 25.89 -18.04 15.27
CA LEU A 45 25.37 -17.33 16.45
C LEU A 45 23.96 -17.77 16.86
N GLY A 46 23.20 -18.40 15.96
CA GLY A 46 21.77 -18.64 16.17
C GLY A 46 20.96 -17.34 16.01
N SER A 47 19.63 -17.45 15.94
CA SER A 47 18.77 -16.27 15.69
C SER A 47 18.78 -15.25 16.86
N GLY A 48 18.90 -15.71 18.11
CA GLY A 48 19.04 -14.84 19.28
C GLY A 48 20.42 -14.18 19.38
N GLY A 49 21.49 -14.96 19.15
CA GLY A 49 22.86 -14.44 19.08
C GLY A 49 23.07 -13.47 17.92
N GLY A 50 22.49 -13.76 16.75
CA GLY A 50 22.49 -12.86 15.59
C GLY A 50 21.73 -11.55 15.84
N THR A 51 20.62 -11.62 16.60
CA THR A 51 19.89 -10.41 17.04
C THR A 51 20.79 -9.53 17.93
N THR A 52 21.45 -10.15 18.90
CA THR A 52 22.39 -9.47 19.81
C THR A 52 23.55 -8.83 19.04
N TRP A 53 24.12 -9.55 18.07
CA TRP A 53 25.18 -9.06 17.19
C TRP A 53 24.74 -7.82 16.42
N LEU A 54 23.60 -7.90 15.72
CA LEU A 54 23.08 -6.83 14.88
C LEU A 54 22.80 -5.56 15.68
N LEU A 55 22.21 -5.70 16.89
CA LEU A 55 21.96 -4.57 17.79
C LEU A 55 23.26 -3.91 18.29
N ARG A 56 24.27 -4.71 18.66
CA ARG A 56 25.57 -4.17 19.13
C ARG A 56 26.32 -3.42 18.03
N GLU A 57 26.36 -3.98 16.82
CA GLU A 57 27.07 -3.32 15.71
C GLU A 57 26.36 -2.04 15.27
N TRP A 58 25.02 -2.04 15.29
CA TRP A 58 24.24 -0.82 15.04
C TRP A 58 24.54 0.26 16.08
N GLN A 59 24.54 -0.10 17.37
CA GLN A 59 24.85 0.83 18.46
C GLN A 59 26.26 1.42 18.32
N LYS A 60 27.26 0.58 17.99
CA LYS A 60 28.63 1.06 17.74
C LYS A 60 28.73 2.01 16.56
N GLU A 61 28.03 1.74 15.44
CA GLU A 61 28.05 2.65 14.30
C GLU A 61 27.42 4.01 14.67
N ARG A 62 26.32 3.98 15.42
CA ARG A 62 25.65 5.18 15.93
C ARG A 62 26.55 5.98 16.85
N ASP A 63 27.18 5.34 17.84
CA ASP A 63 28.07 6.00 18.80
C ASP A 63 29.28 6.62 18.09
N ARG A 64 29.84 5.95 17.08
CA ARG A 64 30.90 6.51 16.22
C ARG A 64 30.42 7.74 15.45
N LYS A 65 29.23 7.72 14.86
CA LYS A 65 28.65 8.88 14.14
C LYS A 65 28.45 10.06 15.09
N TYR A 66 27.87 9.82 16.25
CA TYR A 66 27.66 10.84 17.27
C TYR A 66 28.98 11.52 17.71
N LEU A 67 30.00 10.72 18.01
CA LEU A 67 31.32 11.22 18.42
C LEU A 67 32.03 12.00 17.30
N ALA A 68 31.85 11.59 16.04
CA ALA A 68 32.41 12.28 14.88
C ALA A 68 31.73 13.65 14.64
N GLU A 69 30.42 13.75 14.86
CA GLU A 69 29.66 14.99 14.73
C GLU A 69 29.98 16.00 15.86
N GLU A 70 30.22 15.53 17.08
CA GLU A 70 30.59 16.38 18.23
C GLU A 70 32.09 16.78 18.27
N ARG A 71 32.92 16.33 17.31
CA ARG A 71 34.38 16.58 17.24
C ARG A 71 35.15 16.19 18.52
N ILE A 72 34.71 15.14 19.21
CA ILE A 72 35.39 14.70 20.44
C ILE A 72 36.54 13.74 20.05
N PRO A 73 37.78 13.93 20.56
CA PRO A 73 38.89 13.03 20.27
C PRO A 73 38.58 11.60 20.74
N THR A 74 38.70 10.63 19.84
CA THR A 74 38.41 9.20 20.04
C THR A 74 39.18 8.55 21.20
N GLU A 75 40.25 9.16 21.69
CA GLU A 75 41.09 8.65 22.78
C GLU A 75 40.60 9.02 24.20
N LYS A 76 39.53 9.82 24.36
CA LYS A 76 39.05 10.30 25.68
C LYS A 76 37.57 10.09 25.99
N CYS A 77 36.91 9.14 25.33
CA CYS A 77 35.50 8.85 25.58
C CYS A 77 35.31 7.41 26.06
N ILE A 78 34.99 7.25 27.34
CA ILE A 78 34.40 6.03 27.88
C ILE A 78 32.90 6.10 27.53
N PRO A 79 32.30 5.11 26.84
CA PRO A 79 30.86 5.06 26.65
C PRO A 79 30.20 4.99 28.03
N THR A 80 29.52 6.05 28.47
CA THR A 80 28.69 5.97 29.67
C THR A 80 27.55 5.01 29.40
N GLU A 81 27.40 3.96 30.23
CA GLU A 81 26.26 3.05 30.29
C GLU A 81 24.96 3.79 29.96
N LYS A 82 24.46 3.63 28.73
CA LYS A 82 23.15 4.14 28.35
C LYS A 82 22.39 3.04 27.64
N SER A 83 21.18 2.82 28.12
CA SER A 83 20.18 1.92 27.57
C SER A 83 20.07 2.08 26.06
N LEU A 84 19.61 1.04 25.37
CA LEU A 84 19.27 1.11 23.95
C LEU A 84 18.46 2.39 23.64
N PRO A 85 18.70 3.05 22.49
CA PRO A 85 18.00 4.27 22.12
C PRO A 85 16.48 4.11 22.13
N ALA A 86 15.77 5.20 22.42
CA ALA A 86 14.31 5.21 22.52
C ALA A 86 13.58 5.03 21.17
N GLU A 87 14.31 4.98 20.06
CA GLU A 87 13.77 4.78 18.71
C GLU A 87 13.20 3.37 18.53
N LYS A 88 12.11 3.31 17.77
CA LYS A 88 11.50 2.05 17.33
C LYS A 88 12.35 1.43 16.22
N ARG A 89 12.47 0.11 16.21
CA ARG A 89 13.33 -0.62 15.27
C ARG A 89 12.70 -1.91 14.78
N ILE A 90 12.89 -2.20 13.49
CA ILE A 90 12.48 -3.44 12.82
C ILE A 90 13.75 -4.21 12.46
N LEU A 91 13.84 -5.46 12.89
CA LEU A 91 15.01 -6.31 12.77
C LEU A 91 14.67 -7.54 11.94
N LEU A 92 15.30 -7.70 10.78
CA LEU A 92 15.04 -8.80 9.85
C LEU A 92 16.24 -9.72 9.71
N HIS A 93 16.03 -11.00 9.99
CA HIS A 93 17.04 -12.04 9.84
C HIS A 93 17.06 -12.58 8.41
N ALA A 94 18.07 -12.20 7.62
CA ALA A 94 18.22 -12.63 6.23
C ALA A 94 19.62 -13.15 5.86
N GLY A 95 20.56 -13.23 6.81
CA GLY A 95 21.95 -13.64 6.59
C GLY A 95 22.21 -15.14 6.53
N GLY A 96 21.16 -15.98 6.57
CA GLY A 96 21.33 -17.43 6.54
C GLY A 96 21.95 -17.95 5.23
N GLN A 97 22.68 -19.07 5.31
CA GLN A 97 23.39 -19.70 4.17
C GLN A 97 22.49 -20.08 2.97
N SER A 98 21.16 -20.07 3.14
CA SER A 98 20.18 -20.27 2.06
C SER A 98 20.38 -21.53 1.21
N ARG A 99 20.87 -22.60 1.84
CA ARG A 99 21.24 -23.90 1.22
C ARG A 99 20.16 -24.51 0.33
N ARG A 100 18.89 -24.32 0.69
CA ARG A 100 17.71 -24.91 -0.01
C ARG A 100 17.12 -23.99 -1.09
N LEU A 101 17.68 -22.80 -1.27
CA LEU A 101 17.40 -21.90 -2.38
C LEU A 101 18.72 -21.32 -2.93
N PRO A 102 19.59 -22.17 -3.53
CA PRO A 102 20.94 -21.78 -3.91
C PRO A 102 20.98 -20.55 -4.81
N GLY A 103 20.11 -20.47 -5.83
CA GLY A 103 20.12 -19.39 -6.83
C GLY A 103 19.93 -17.97 -6.27
N TYR A 104 19.41 -17.83 -5.04
CA TYR A 104 19.27 -16.55 -4.36
C TYR A 104 20.13 -16.43 -3.09
N ALA A 105 20.99 -17.42 -2.81
CA ALA A 105 21.91 -17.35 -1.68
C ALA A 105 22.87 -16.16 -1.76
N PRO A 106 23.49 -15.82 -2.93
CA PRO A 106 24.41 -14.70 -3.01
C PRO A 106 23.75 -13.32 -2.83
N SER A 107 22.52 -13.13 -3.34
CA SER A 107 21.77 -11.87 -3.22
C SER A 107 20.93 -11.78 -1.94
N GLY A 108 20.84 -12.86 -1.17
CA GLY A 108 19.95 -12.97 -0.02
C GLY A 108 18.49 -13.21 -0.41
N LYS A 109 17.77 -14.03 0.40
CA LYS A 109 16.35 -14.37 0.16
C LYS A 109 15.42 -13.15 0.20
N ILE A 110 15.72 -12.17 1.02
CA ILE A 110 14.90 -10.95 1.14
C ILE A 110 14.89 -10.13 -0.16
N LEU A 111 15.91 -10.26 -1.01
CA LEU A 111 16.00 -9.56 -2.29
C LEU A 111 15.57 -10.45 -3.47
N THR A 112 14.96 -11.61 -3.20
CA THR A 112 14.36 -12.45 -4.24
C THR A 112 13.24 -11.66 -4.94
N PRO A 113 13.29 -11.47 -6.27
CA PRO A 113 12.26 -10.74 -7.01
C PRO A 113 10.91 -11.45 -6.94
N ILE A 114 9.83 -10.73 -6.64
CA ILE A 114 8.50 -11.32 -6.55
C ILE A 114 7.61 -10.75 -7.66
N PRO A 115 7.01 -11.59 -8.52
CA PRO A 115 6.23 -11.08 -9.63
C PRO A 115 4.97 -10.37 -9.13
N VAL A 116 4.64 -9.27 -9.79
CA VAL A 116 3.44 -8.47 -9.51
C VAL A 116 2.19 -9.36 -9.50
N PHE A 117 1.36 -9.18 -8.48
CA PHE A 117 0.14 -9.94 -8.28
C PHE A 117 -0.92 -9.52 -9.29
N ARG A 118 -1.51 -10.49 -10.00
CA ARG A 118 -2.49 -10.24 -11.06
C ARG A 118 -3.76 -9.46 -10.65
N TRP A 119 -4.02 -9.40 -9.35
CA TRP A 119 -5.20 -8.80 -8.74
C TRP A 119 -4.88 -7.53 -7.94
N ALA A 120 -3.59 -7.22 -7.74
CA ALA A 120 -3.15 -6.03 -7.03
C ALA A 120 -2.95 -4.85 -7.99
N ARG A 121 -3.01 -3.64 -7.46
CA ARG A 121 -2.76 -2.40 -8.19
C ARG A 121 -1.73 -1.56 -7.45
N GLY A 122 -0.94 -0.79 -8.20
CA GLY A 122 0.12 0.02 -7.64
C GLY A 122 1.33 -0.78 -7.14
N GLN A 123 1.54 -1.99 -7.64
CA GLN A 123 2.77 -2.74 -7.38
C GLN A 123 3.87 -2.35 -8.38
N LYS A 124 5.11 -2.40 -7.91
CA LYS A 124 6.30 -2.11 -8.73
C LYS A 124 6.75 -3.36 -9.47
N LEU A 125 7.26 -3.20 -10.69
CA LEU A 125 7.80 -4.34 -11.44
C LEU A 125 9.06 -4.92 -10.78
N GLY A 126 9.89 -4.06 -10.20
CA GLY A 126 11.13 -4.44 -9.51
C GLY A 126 10.95 -4.88 -8.05
N GLN A 127 9.73 -5.15 -7.59
CA GLN A 127 9.48 -5.49 -6.19
C GLN A 127 10.19 -6.81 -5.78
N ASN A 128 10.63 -6.86 -4.54
CA ASN A 128 11.28 -8.01 -3.91
C ASN A 128 10.56 -8.40 -2.61
N LEU A 129 10.96 -9.51 -2.01
CA LEU A 129 10.35 -10.01 -0.77
C LEU A 129 10.38 -8.96 0.37
N LEU A 130 11.51 -8.26 0.54
CA LEU A 130 11.68 -7.18 1.52
C LEU A 130 10.62 -6.08 1.35
N SER A 131 10.44 -5.58 0.12
CA SER A 131 9.50 -4.51 -0.18
C SER A 131 8.04 -4.89 0.05
N LEU A 132 7.72 -6.20 0.02
CA LEU A 132 6.39 -6.71 0.32
C LEU A 132 6.16 -6.91 1.82
N GLN A 133 7.20 -7.27 2.57
CA GLN A 133 7.16 -7.52 4.02
C GLN A 133 7.06 -6.22 4.83
N LEU A 134 7.91 -5.23 4.51
CA LEU A 134 8.08 -4.01 5.31
C LEU A 134 6.78 -3.28 5.67
N PRO A 135 5.84 -3.07 4.72
CA PRO A 135 4.63 -2.29 5.01
C PRO A 135 3.78 -2.87 6.15
N LEU A 136 3.76 -4.20 6.33
CA LEU A 136 3.06 -4.82 7.46
C LEU A 136 3.80 -4.56 8.77
N TYR A 137 5.12 -4.68 8.78
CA TYR A 137 5.95 -4.51 9.97
C TYR A 137 5.94 -3.06 10.47
N GLU A 138 5.98 -2.09 9.54
CA GLU A 138 5.83 -0.67 9.87
C GLU A 138 4.47 -0.40 10.52
N LYS A 139 3.38 -0.94 9.95
CA LYS A 139 2.02 -0.81 10.52
C LYS A 139 1.88 -1.43 11.91
N ILE A 140 2.53 -2.57 12.15
CA ILE A 140 2.57 -3.19 13.48
C ILE A 140 3.32 -2.27 14.45
N MET A 141 4.48 -1.77 14.06
CA MET A 141 5.31 -0.91 14.92
C MET A 141 4.69 0.46 15.19
N GLU A 142 3.95 1.04 14.24
CA GLU A 142 3.19 2.27 14.47
C GLU A 142 2.12 2.10 15.55
N ARG A 143 1.52 0.90 15.65
CA ARG A 143 0.50 0.57 16.66
C ARG A 143 1.08 0.05 17.98
N ALA A 144 2.36 -0.32 18.02
CA ALA A 144 2.98 -0.86 19.21
C ALA A 144 3.03 0.20 20.35
N PRO A 145 2.76 -0.18 21.62
CA PRO A 145 2.99 0.68 22.78
C PRO A 145 4.42 1.25 22.82
N GLU A 146 4.63 2.39 23.51
CA GLU A 146 5.96 3.04 23.60
C GLU A 146 7.04 2.15 24.24
N ARG A 147 6.62 1.17 25.06
CA ARG A 147 7.50 0.22 25.73
C ARG A 147 8.02 -0.87 24.79
N LEU A 148 7.27 -1.20 23.73
CA LEU A 148 7.63 -2.17 22.69
C LEU A 148 8.35 -1.46 21.55
N ARG A 149 9.68 -1.54 21.57
CA ARG A 149 10.53 -0.78 20.65
C ARG A 149 11.22 -1.64 19.60
N THR A 150 11.28 -2.95 19.77
CA THR A 150 12.00 -3.85 18.86
C THR A 150 11.07 -4.89 18.27
N LEU A 151 10.92 -4.90 16.94
CA LEU A 151 10.27 -5.99 16.19
C LEU A 151 11.34 -6.89 15.59
N ILE A 152 11.27 -8.19 15.86
CA ILE A 152 12.13 -9.19 15.22
C ILE A 152 11.27 -10.03 14.27
N ALA A 153 11.71 -10.17 13.02
CA ALA A 153 11.04 -11.02 12.05
C ALA A 153 11.99 -11.80 11.13
N SER A 154 11.47 -12.90 10.56
CA SER A 154 12.20 -13.69 9.56
C SER A 154 12.21 -13.00 8.19
N GLY A 155 13.35 -13.03 7.51
CA GLY A 155 13.48 -12.50 6.15
C GLY A 155 12.90 -13.41 5.05
N ASP A 156 12.60 -14.67 5.33
CA ASP A 156 12.16 -15.65 4.30
C ASP A 156 10.67 -16.00 4.34
N VAL A 157 9.85 -15.19 5.01
CA VAL A 157 8.40 -15.38 5.11
C VAL A 157 7.66 -14.12 4.70
N TYR A 158 6.72 -14.24 3.76
CA TYR A 158 5.77 -13.17 3.48
C TYR A 158 4.47 -13.39 4.24
N ILE A 159 4.05 -12.37 4.99
CA ILE A 159 2.85 -12.40 5.82
C ILE A 159 1.88 -11.32 5.34
N ARG A 160 0.59 -11.67 5.29
CA ARG A 160 -0.48 -10.73 4.96
C ARG A 160 -1.55 -10.73 6.04
N ALA A 161 -2.11 -9.56 6.34
CA ALA A 161 -3.29 -9.42 7.16
C ALA A 161 -4.47 -8.97 6.26
N GLU A 162 -5.53 -9.76 6.20
CA GLU A 162 -6.74 -9.38 5.43
C GLU A 162 -7.68 -8.45 6.19
N LYS A 163 -7.54 -8.40 7.52
CA LYS A 163 -8.37 -7.58 8.40
C LYS A 163 -7.52 -6.53 9.10
N PRO A 164 -8.14 -5.45 9.59
CA PRO A 164 -7.44 -4.46 10.41
C PRO A 164 -6.69 -5.12 11.57
N LEU A 165 -5.49 -4.63 11.85
CA LEU A 165 -4.70 -5.10 13.00
C LEU A 165 -5.46 -4.84 14.30
N GLN A 166 -5.27 -5.72 15.28
CA GLN A 166 -5.82 -5.55 16.63
C GLN A 166 -4.99 -4.53 17.43
N GLU A 167 -5.51 -4.11 18.59
CA GLU A 167 -4.70 -3.39 19.58
C GLU A 167 -3.62 -4.32 20.14
N ILE A 168 -2.41 -3.78 20.32
CA ILE A 168 -1.26 -4.55 20.79
C ILE A 168 -1.19 -4.40 22.31
N PRO A 169 -1.24 -5.50 23.09
CA PRO A 169 -1.19 -5.44 24.55
C PRO A 169 0.15 -4.92 25.06
N ASP A 170 0.15 -4.24 26.21
CA ASP A 170 1.37 -3.79 26.89
C ASP A 170 2.00 -4.94 27.69
N ALA A 171 2.85 -5.71 27.03
CA ALA A 171 3.63 -6.81 27.60
C ALA A 171 5.13 -6.63 27.33
N ASP A 172 6.00 -7.39 28.00
CA ASP A 172 7.43 -7.39 27.69
C ASP A 172 7.74 -8.09 26.36
N VAL A 173 6.98 -9.12 26.02
CA VAL A 173 7.06 -9.82 24.73
C VAL A 173 5.65 -9.99 24.18
N VAL A 174 5.44 -9.62 22.91
CA VAL A 174 4.21 -9.92 22.17
C VAL A 174 4.56 -10.74 20.94
N CYS A 175 4.03 -11.96 20.88
CA CYS A 175 4.24 -12.88 19.78
C CYS A 175 3.01 -12.93 18.87
N TYR A 176 3.20 -12.77 17.56
CA TYR A 176 2.11 -12.99 16.62
C TYR A 176 2.00 -14.46 16.24
N GLY A 177 0.77 -14.96 16.22
CA GLY A 177 0.47 -16.33 15.83
C GLY A 177 -0.62 -16.42 14.77
N LEU A 178 -0.78 -17.60 14.20
CA LEU A 178 -1.79 -17.88 13.17
C LEU A 178 -2.55 -19.16 13.51
N TRP A 179 -3.88 -19.10 13.41
CA TRP A 179 -4.74 -20.28 13.56
C TRP A 179 -4.61 -21.14 12.31
N VAL A 180 -4.01 -22.32 12.45
CA VAL A 180 -3.73 -23.23 11.34
C VAL A 180 -4.16 -24.66 11.67
N ASP A 181 -4.20 -25.49 10.63
CA ASP A 181 -4.37 -26.93 10.78
C ASP A 181 -3.21 -27.54 11.61
N PRO A 182 -3.47 -28.48 12.55
CA PRO A 182 -2.44 -29.11 13.37
C PRO A 182 -1.27 -29.71 12.57
N LEU A 183 -1.52 -30.22 11.36
CA LEU A 183 -0.47 -30.81 10.53
C LEU A 183 0.57 -29.76 10.12
N LEU A 184 0.13 -28.56 9.75
CA LEU A 184 1.02 -27.44 9.44
C LEU A 184 1.83 -27.05 10.69
N ALA A 185 1.20 -27.01 11.86
CA ALA A 185 1.86 -26.65 13.11
C ALA A 185 3.05 -27.56 13.47
N THR A 186 3.02 -28.84 13.06
CA THR A 186 4.12 -29.80 13.35
C THR A 186 5.48 -29.41 12.73
N HIS A 187 5.48 -28.52 11.73
CA HIS A 187 6.70 -28.08 11.06
C HIS A 187 7.27 -26.77 11.63
N HIS A 188 6.55 -26.11 12.54
CA HIS A 188 6.84 -24.77 13.04
C HIS A 188 6.90 -24.70 14.57
N GLY A 189 7.28 -23.53 15.10
CA GLY A 189 7.07 -23.21 16.51
C GLY A 189 5.59 -23.02 16.80
N VAL A 190 5.14 -23.41 17.99
CA VAL A 190 3.74 -23.34 18.40
C VAL A 190 3.64 -22.72 19.79
N PHE A 191 2.89 -21.64 19.91
CA PHE A 191 2.52 -21.03 21.18
C PHE A 191 1.32 -21.76 21.77
N ILE A 192 1.41 -22.12 23.05
CA ILE A 192 0.34 -22.78 23.80
C ILE A 192 -0.19 -21.81 24.84
N SER A 193 -1.52 -21.64 24.88
CA SER A 193 -2.20 -20.83 25.89
C SER A 193 -3.33 -21.59 26.57
N ASP A 194 -3.57 -21.30 27.84
CA ASP A 194 -4.71 -21.87 28.57
C ASP A 194 -6.02 -21.34 28.00
N ARG A 195 -7.05 -22.20 27.91
CA ARG A 195 -8.36 -21.80 27.36
C ARG A 195 -9.05 -20.68 28.14
N ASN A 196 -8.74 -20.50 29.42
CA ASN A 196 -9.28 -19.42 30.25
C ASN A 196 -8.49 -18.11 30.11
N GLN A 197 -7.26 -18.18 29.59
CA GLN A 197 -6.36 -17.04 29.38
C GLN A 197 -5.70 -17.12 27.99
N PRO A 198 -6.48 -17.04 26.90
CA PRO A 198 -5.99 -17.33 25.56
C PRO A 198 -4.94 -16.33 25.04
N GLU A 199 -4.91 -15.13 25.61
CA GLU A 199 -4.00 -14.03 25.23
C GLU A 199 -2.63 -14.11 25.92
N SER A 200 -2.46 -14.96 26.95
CA SER A 200 -1.20 -15.13 27.67
C SER A 200 -0.51 -16.42 27.25
N LEU A 201 0.81 -16.35 27.04
CA LEU A 201 1.61 -17.54 26.74
C LEU A 201 1.73 -18.40 28.00
N ASP A 202 1.30 -19.66 27.90
CA ASP A 202 1.57 -20.65 28.93
C ASP A 202 2.96 -21.26 28.72
N PHE A 203 3.21 -21.82 27.52
CA PHE A 203 4.53 -22.26 27.08
C PHE A 203 4.61 -22.39 25.55
N MET A 204 5.83 -22.51 25.03
CA MET A 204 6.09 -22.75 23.61
C MET A 204 6.53 -24.19 23.35
N LEU A 205 6.22 -24.72 22.17
CA LEU A 205 6.73 -25.99 21.65
C LEU A 205 7.43 -25.77 20.30
N GLN A 206 8.51 -26.51 20.05
CA GLN A 206 9.21 -26.47 18.77
C GLN A 206 8.94 -27.75 17.98
N LYS A 207 8.25 -27.63 16.84
CA LYS A 207 7.90 -28.75 15.94
C LYS A 207 7.25 -29.93 16.68
N PRO A 208 6.13 -29.68 17.40
CA PRO A 208 5.46 -30.72 18.17
C PRO A 208 4.88 -31.80 17.25
N SER A 209 4.73 -33.00 17.80
CA SER A 209 3.98 -34.07 17.14
C SER A 209 2.47 -33.82 17.18
N LEU A 210 1.73 -34.47 16.28
CA LEU A 210 0.26 -34.43 16.28
C LEU A 210 -0.32 -34.96 17.60
N GLU A 211 0.29 -36.00 18.16
CA GLU A 211 -0.15 -36.62 19.42
C GLU A 211 0.01 -35.65 20.61
N GLU A 212 1.11 -34.91 20.67
CA GLU A 212 1.32 -33.87 21.69
C GLU A 212 0.27 -32.76 21.58
N LEU A 213 -0.02 -32.28 20.37
CA LEU A 213 -1.04 -31.26 20.14
C LEU A 213 -2.44 -31.76 20.49
N GLU A 214 -2.77 -33.01 20.14
CA GLU A 214 -4.06 -33.62 20.46
C GLU A 214 -4.26 -33.71 21.98
N ASN A 215 -3.24 -34.17 22.71
CA ASN A 215 -3.28 -34.28 24.17
C ASN A 215 -3.51 -32.92 24.85
N LEU A 216 -2.93 -31.84 24.32
CA LEU A 216 -3.08 -30.48 24.85
C LEU A 216 -4.40 -29.81 24.45
N SER A 217 -5.02 -30.22 23.35
CA SER A 217 -6.19 -29.55 22.76
C SER A 217 -7.41 -29.42 23.69
N LYS A 218 -7.53 -30.30 24.71
CA LYS A 218 -8.65 -30.26 25.67
C LYS A 218 -8.57 -29.07 26.62
N THR A 219 -7.37 -28.71 27.07
CA THR A 219 -7.15 -27.68 28.08
C THR A 219 -6.55 -26.41 27.50
N HIS A 220 -5.81 -26.52 26.40
CA HIS A 220 -5.09 -25.43 25.77
C HIS A 220 -5.57 -25.12 24.36
N LEU A 221 -5.23 -23.92 23.92
CA LEU A 221 -5.27 -23.50 22.53
C LEU A 221 -3.83 -23.43 22.00
N PHE A 222 -3.68 -23.59 20.69
CA PHE A 222 -2.36 -23.49 20.05
C PHE A 222 -2.41 -22.53 18.86
N LEU A 223 -1.36 -21.73 18.73
CA LEU A 223 -1.15 -20.76 17.66
C LEU A 223 0.20 -21.04 17.01
N MET A 224 0.23 -21.19 15.69
CA MET A 224 1.49 -21.35 14.97
C MET A 224 2.25 -20.03 14.98
N ASP A 225 3.52 -20.07 15.38
CA ASP A 225 4.42 -18.92 15.30
C ASP A 225 4.68 -18.55 13.84
N ILE A 226 4.48 -17.27 13.53
CA ILE A 226 4.76 -16.72 12.19
C ILE A 226 6.10 -16.00 12.14
N GLY A 227 6.83 -15.93 13.25
CA GLY A 227 8.12 -15.28 13.34
C GLY A 227 8.00 -13.75 13.28
N ILE A 228 7.00 -13.16 13.96
CA ILE A 228 6.95 -11.72 14.25
C ILE A 228 6.82 -11.53 15.77
N TRP A 229 7.85 -10.98 16.39
CA TRP A 229 7.96 -10.84 17.84
C TRP A 229 8.24 -9.38 18.18
N LEU A 230 7.46 -8.78 19.08
CA LEU A 230 7.70 -7.45 19.64
C LEU A 230 8.31 -7.61 21.03
N LEU A 231 9.42 -6.92 21.27
CA LEU A 231 10.16 -6.98 22.52
C LEU A 231 10.28 -5.57 23.15
N SER A 232 10.13 -5.53 24.47
CA SER A 232 10.50 -4.39 25.30
C SER A 232 12.03 -4.30 25.44
N ASP A 233 12.55 -3.12 25.80
CA ASP A 233 14.00 -2.96 26.04
C ASP A 233 14.50 -3.95 27.11
N ARG A 234 13.70 -4.24 28.14
CA ARG A 234 13.99 -5.25 29.17
C ARG A 234 14.14 -6.66 28.58
N ALA A 235 13.23 -7.06 27.68
CA ALA A 235 13.30 -8.37 27.03
C ALA A 235 14.53 -8.48 26.12
N VAL A 236 14.88 -7.39 25.42
CA VAL A 236 16.09 -7.32 24.60
C VAL A 236 17.36 -7.43 25.45
N ASP A 237 17.44 -6.74 26.58
CA ASP A 237 18.61 -6.80 27.47
C ASP A 237 18.85 -8.24 27.98
N LEU A 238 17.79 -8.95 28.37
CA LEU A 238 17.90 -10.34 28.79
C LEU A 238 18.29 -11.28 27.64
N LEU A 239 17.72 -11.08 26.43
CA LEU A 239 18.14 -11.81 25.22
C LEU A 239 19.64 -11.62 24.95
N MET A 240 20.12 -10.38 25.06
CA MET A 240 21.53 -10.03 24.86
C MET A 240 22.42 -10.63 25.93
N LYS A 241 22.00 -10.59 27.21
CA LYS A 241 22.71 -11.20 28.34
C LYS A 241 22.86 -12.71 28.15
N ARG A 242 21.78 -13.39 27.75
CA ARG A 242 21.79 -14.86 27.57
C ARG A 242 22.52 -15.31 26.31
N SER A 243 22.74 -14.44 25.34
CA SER A 243 23.55 -14.72 24.15
C SER A 243 25.06 -14.67 24.39
N GLN A 244 25.50 -14.22 25.58
CA GLN A 244 26.91 -14.11 25.97
C GLN A 244 27.41 -15.36 26.72
N LYS A 245 28.72 -15.58 26.70
CA LYS A 245 29.40 -16.57 27.55
C LYS A 245 29.47 -16.06 29.00
N ALA A 246 29.47 -16.99 29.97
CA ALA A 246 29.25 -16.72 31.39
C ALA A 246 30.26 -15.77 32.08
N ASP A 247 31.41 -15.50 31.46
CA ASP A 247 32.47 -14.64 32.02
C ASP A 247 32.50 -13.21 31.43
N GLY A 248 31.62 -12.90 30.46
CA GLY A 248 31.49 -11.57 29.88
C GLY A 248 30.42 -10.77 30.63
N ALA A 249 30.84 -9.76 31.39
CA ALA A 249 29.92 -8.73 31.85
C ALA A 249 29.29 -8.02 30.63
N LEU A 250 28.16 -7.33 30.85
CA LEU A 250 27.35 -6.61 29.84
C LEU A 250 28.08 -5.41 29.16
N ASP A 251 29.40 -5.44 29.09
CA ASP A 251 30.24 -4.39 28.57
C ASP A 251 30.21 -4.38 27.03
N VAL A 252 29.96 -3.21 26.45
CA VAL A 252 29.82 -3.00 24.98
C VAL A 252 31.15 -3.25 24.26
N ASP A 253 32.26 -3.20 25.01
CA ASP A 253 33.63 -3.43 24.53
C ASP A 253 34.11 -4.89 24.64
N THR A 254 33.25 -5.83 25.05
CA THR A 254 33.63 -7.25 25.16
C THR A 254 33.93 -7.86 23.77
N PRO A 255 35.07 -8.58 23.60
CA PRO A 255 35.47 -9.12 22.30
C PRO A 255 34.46 -10.09 21.69
N TYR A 256 34.35 -10.05 20.36
CA TYR A 256 33.38 -10.80 19.55
C TYR A 256 33.42 -12.33 19.72
N SER A 257 34.51 -12.86 20.27
CA SER A 257 34.67 -14.28 20.60
C SER A 257 33.73 -14.78 21.70
N ASP A 258 33.03 -13.87 22.39
CA ASP A 258 32.31 -14.18 23.62
C ASP A 258 30.80 -14.37 23.45
N LEU A 259 30.29 -14.29 22.21
CA LEU A 259 28.94 -14.76 21.90
C LEU A 259 28.91 -16.29 21.79
N LYS A 260 27.89 -16.91 22.37
CA LYS A 260 27.58 -18.33 22.17
C LYS A 260 26.45 -18.50 21.17
N TYR A 261 26.30 -19.71 20.64
CA TYR A 261 25.10 -20.07 19.88
C TYR A 261 23.88 -19.94 20.81
N TYR A 262 22.92 -19.12 20.41
CA TYR A 262 21.67 -18.92 21.13
C TYR A 262 20.54 -18.69 20.12
N ASP A 263 19.56 -19.59 20.09
CA ASP A 263 18.43 -19.53 19.18
C ASP A 263 17.22 -18.87 19.84
N LEU A 264 16.60 -17.93 19.11
CA LEU A 264 15.45 -17.18 19.58
C LEU A 264 14.25 -18.10 19.85
N TYR A 265 14.06 -19.14 19.03
CA TYR A 265 12.90 -20.01 19.14
C TYR A 265 13.17 -21.19 20.07
N ALA A 266 14.33 -21.84 19.93
CA ALA A 266 14.65 -23.05 20.69
C ALA A 266 15.14 -22.78 22.12
N ASP A 267 15.81 -21.64 22.36
CA ASP A 267 16.36 -21.35 23.69
C ASP A 267 15.53 -20.26 24.39
N PHE A 268 15.42 -19.07 23.77
CA PHE A 268 14.69 -17.95 24.37
C PHE A 268 13.19 -18.23 24.43
N GLY A 269 12.56 -18.64 23.33
CA GLY A 269 11.13 -18.93 23.24
C GLY A 269 10.64 -20.03 24.19
N LEU A 270 11.40 -21.10 24.35
CA LEU A 270 11.07 -22.19 25.28
C LEU A 270 11.23 -21.78 26.76
N SER A 271 11.90 -20.67 27.04
CA SER A 271 12.06 -20.07 28.38
C SER A 271 10.98 -19.03 28.70
N LEU A 272 10.01 -18.81 27.80
CA LEU A 272 8.93 -17.84 27.97
C LEU A 272 7.60 -18.51 28.35
N GLY A 273 6.77 -17.75 29.05
CA GLY A 273 5.42 -18.15 29.45
C GLY A 273 5.28 -18.45 30.94
N ASN A 274 4.06 -18.77 31.37
CA ASN A 274 3.73 -19.04 32.77
C ASN A 274 4.29 -20.40 33.27
N HIS A 275 4.34 -21.41 32.40
CA HIS A 275 4.85 -22.76 32.70
C HIS A 275 5.89 -23.21 31.64
N PRO A 276 7.04 -22.50 31.54
CA PRO A 276 8.01 -22.64 30.47
C PRO A 276 8.66 -24.03 30.43
N ARG A 277 9.22 -24.41 29.28
CA ARG A 277 9.92 -25.70 29.10
C ARG A 277 11.38 -25.64 29.57
N ILE A 278 11.95 -24.44 29.59
CA ILE A 278 13.29 -24.16 30.12
C ILE A 278 13.13 -23.19 31.28
N GLU A 279 13.62 -23.57 32.47
CA GLU A 279 13.59 -22.71 33.65
C GLU A 279 14.71 -21.66 33.60
N ASP A 280 14.35 -20.39 33.72
CA ASP A 280 15.24 -19.24 33.77
C ASP A 280 14.53 -18.09 34.51
N GLU A 281 14.79 -17.92 35.80
CA GLU A 281 14.04 -17.00 36.68
C GLU A 281 13.93 -15.56 36.12
N GLU A 282 14.96 -15.06 35.43
CA GLU A 282 14.93 -13.71 34.85
C GLU A 282 14.03 -13.66 33.61
N LEU A 283 14.13 -14.64 32.70
CA LEU A 283 13.30 -14.70 31.50
C LEU A 283 11.84 -15.04 31.82
N ASN A 284 11.60 -15.93 32.79
CA ASN A 284 10.25 -16.32 33.21
C ASN A 284 9.50 -15.14 33.88
N SER A 285 10.21 -14.11 34.34
CA SER A 285 9.63 -12.89 34.92
C SER A 285 9.17 -11.85 33.88
N LEU A 286 9.36 -12.12 32.58
CA LEU A 286 8.84 -11.29 31.50
C LEU A 286 7.35 -11.57 31.28
N SER A 287 6.54 -10.52 31.13
CA SER A 287 5.15 -10.72 30.71
C SER A 287 5.07 -11.03 29.22
N VAL A 288 4.37 -12.10 28.85
CA VAL A 288 4.29 -12.56 27.45
C VAL A 288 2.84 -12.67 27.01
N ALA A 289 2.51 -11.98 25.93
CA ALA A 289 1.21 -12.04 25.27
C ALA A 289 1.32 -12.67 23.89
N ILE A 290 0.26 -13.38 23.47
CA ILE A 290 0.14 -13.95 22.12
C ILE A 290 -1.02 -13.27 21.43
N LEU A 291 -0.80 -12.78 20.21
CA LEU A 291 -1.82 -12.10 19.42
C LEU A 291 -2.05 -12.84 18.09
N PRO A 292 -3.27 -13.33 17.81
CA PRO A 292 -3.56 -13.95 16.51
C PRO A 292 -3.61 -12.89 15.41
N LEU A 293 -2.94 -13.13 14.29
CA LEU A 293 -3.01 -12.22 13.13
C LEU A 293 -4.39 -12.36 12.44
N PRO A 294 -5.23 -11.30 12.41
CA PRO A 294 -6.60 -11.40 11.89
C PRO A 294 -6.65 -11.65 10.39
N GLY A 295 -7.20 -12.81 9.97
CA GLY A 295 -7.17 -13.21 8.57
C GLY A 295 -5.74 -13.31 8.04
N GLY A 296 -4.81 -13.75 8.88
CA GLY A 296 -3.41 -13.90 8.53
C GLY A 296 -3.22 -14.93 7.41
N GLU A 297 -2.37 -14.62 6.44
CA GLU A 297 -1.85 -15.58 5.48
C GLU A 297 -0.33 -15.68 5.64
N PHE A 298 0.19 -16.91 5.55
CA PHE A 298 1.60 -17.22 5.73
C PHE A 298 2.16 -17.88 4.48
N TYR A 299 3.21 -17.27 3.91
CA TYR A 299 3.87 -17.76 2.69
C TYR A 299 5.37 -17.90 2.93
N HIS A 300 5.87 -19.13 2.92
CA HIS A 300 7.29 -19.39 3.10
C HIS A 300 8.04 -19.27 1.75
N TYR A 301 9.27 -18.76 1.77
CA TYR A 301 10.16 -18.58 0.61
C TYR A 301 11.54 -19.20 0.88
N GLY A 302 11.62 -20.15 1.80
CA GLY A 302 12.89 -20.71 2.26
C GLY A 302 13.52 -21.79 1.37
N THR A 303 12.76 -22.34 0.41
CA THR A 303 13.19 -23.40 -0.52
C THR A 303 12.77 -23.11 -1.97
N SER A 304 13.40 -23.76 -2.94
CA SER A 304 13.03 -23.69 -4.37
C SER A 304 11.56 -24.03 -4.62
N ARG A 305 11.05 -25.06 -3.94
CA ARG A 305 9.65 -25.49 -4.04
C ARG A 305 8.70 -24.43 -3.54
N GLU A 306 8.98 -23.88 -2.36
CA GLU A 306 8.16 -22.88 -1.70
C GLU A 306 8.13 -21.56 -2.48
N LEU A 307 9.24 -21.15 -3.11
CA LEU A 307 9.29 -19.98 -3.99
C LEU A 307 8.19 -20.03 -5.06
N LEU A 308 8.02 -21.19 -5.72
CA LEU A 308 6.99 -21.39 -6.72
C LEU A 308 5.62 -21.60 -6.12
N SER A 309 5.46 -22.51 -5.14
CA SER A 309 4.13 -22.84 -4.60
C SER A 309 3.49 -21.65 -3.89
N SER A 310 4.25 -20.88 -3.11
CA SER A 310 3.77 -19.66 -2.44
C SER A 310 3.35 -18.60 -3.47
N THR A 311 4.16 -18.41 -4.51
CA THR A 311 3.84 -17.45 -5.58
C THR A 311 2.61 -17.87 -6.38
N VAL A 312 2.44 -19.16 -6.68
CA VAL A 312 1.25 -19.68 -7.37
C VAL A 312 -0.01 -19.45 -6.53
N THR A 313 0.04 -19.75 -5.23
CA THR A 313 -1.08 -19.52 -4.32
C THR A 313 -1.43 -18.03 -4.25
N LEU A 314 -0.44 -17.16 -4.09
CA LEU A 314 -0.63 -15.71 -4.07
C LEU A 314 -1.25 -15.19 -5.37
N GLN A 315 -0.75 -15.64 -6.52
CA GLN A 315 -1.25 -15.22 -7.82
C GLN A 315 -2.69 -15.70 -8.07
N ASN A 316 -3.09 -16.84 -7.49
CA ASN A 316 -4.42 -17.40 -7.66
C ASN A 316 -5.43 -17.00 -6.58
N LYS A 317 -5.09 -16.08 -5.67
CA LYS A 317 -5.97 -15.65 -4.58
C LYS A 317 -7.36 -15.16 -5.04
N VAL A 318 -7.39 -14.33 -6.09
CA VAL A 318 -8.64 -13.82 -6.65
C VAL A 318 -8.97 -14.60 -7.92
N TYR A 319 -10.10 -15.31 -7.90
CA TYR A 319 -10.65 -16.04 -9.05
C TYR A 319 -11.72 -15.24 -9.81
N ASP A 320 -12.25 -14.16 -9.22
CA ASP A 320 -13.23 -13.31 -9.90
C ASP A 320 -12.58 -12.62 -11.10
N GLN A 321 -12.87 -13.13 -12.30
CA GLN A 321 -12.32 -12.60 -13.55
C GLN A 321 -12.71 -11.14 -13.81
N ARG A 322 -13.78 -10.64 -13.18
CA ARG A 322 -14.18 -9.22 -13.30
C ARG A 322 -13.18 -8.30 -12.59
N GLN A 323 -12.46 -8.82 -11.60
CA GLN A 323 -11.44 -8.08 -10.84
C GLN A 323 -10.06 -8.15 -11.50
N ILE A 324 -9.84 -9.07 -12.45
CA ILE A 324 -8.58 -9.25 -13.17
C ILE A 324 -8.63 -8.47 -14.49
N MET A 325 -7.71 -7.52 -14.70
CA MET A 325 -7.80 -6.64 -15.89
C MET A 325 -7.32 -7.30 -17.20
N HIS A 326 -6.50 -8.36 -17.15
CA HIS A 326 -6.03 -9.06 -18.35
C HIS A 326 -6.84 -10.32 -18.64
N ARG A 327 -7.14 -10.57 -19.92
CA ARG A 327 -8.10 -11.61 -20.34
C ARG A 327 -7.47 -12.88 -20.91
N LYS A 328 -6.14 -12.94 -21.06
CA LYS A 328 -5.46 -14.10 -21.69
C LYS A 328 -4.81 -15.01 -20.65
N LEU A 329 -5.06 -16.31 -20.78
CA LEU A 329 -4.52 -17.36 -19.90
C LEU A 329 -3.06 -17.67 -20.22
N LYS A 330 -2.24 -17.85 -19.16
CA LYS A 330 -0.91 -18.45 -19.29
C LYS A 330 -1.03 -19.93 -19.70
N PRO A 331 -0.03 -20.51 -20.38
CA PRO A 331 0.00 -21.95 -20.66
C PRO A 331 -0.07 -22.81 -19.39
N ASN A 332 0.59 -22.35 -18.32
CA ASN A 332 0.51 -22.91 -16.98
C ASN A 332 0.67 -21.75 -15.96
N PRO A 333 -0.16 -21.68 -14.89
CA PRO A 333 -0.06 -20.64 -13.87
C PRO A 333 1.25 -20.64 -13.07
N ALA A 334 1.95 -21.78 -13.00
CA ALA A 334 3.22 -21.94 -12.28
C ALA A 334 4.47 -21.53 -13.11
N ILE A 335 4.26 -20.77 -14.19
CA ILE A 335 5.33 -20.20 -15.00
C ILE A 335 5.51 -18.72 -14.65
N PHE A 336 6.71 -18.38 -14.18
CA PHE A 336 7.14 -17.03 -13.86
C PHE A 336 8.36 -16.66 -14.70
N VAL A 337 8.25 -15.58 -15.47
CA VAL A 337 9.33 -15.00 -16.28
C VAL A 337 9.47 -13.55 -15.86
N GLN A 338 10.65 -13.17 -15.37
CA GLN A 338 10.93 -11.85 -14.83
C GLN A 338 12.33 -11.41 -15.24
N ASN A 339 12.52 -10.16 -15.66
CA ASN A 339 13.85 -9.66 -16.04
C ASN A 339 14.60 -10.62 -16.98
N ALA A 340 13.89 -11.23 -17.93
CA ALA A 340 14.43 -12.32 -18.76
C ALA A 340 13.94 -12.24 -20.21
N GLU A 341 14.79 -12.68 -21.13
CA GLU A 341 14.49 -12.85 -22.55
C GLU A 341 14.31 -14.34 -22.84
N VAL A 342 13.10 -14.75 -23.26
CA VAL A 342 12.76 -16.16 -23.54
C VAL A 342 12.30 -16.30 -24.98
N HIS A 343 13.09 -17.02 -25.78
CA HIS A 343 12.84 -17.20 -27.22
C HIS A 343 12.22 -18.54 -27.58
N LEU A 344 12.12 -19.50 -26.64
CA LEU A 344 11.39 -20.74 -26.86
C LEU A 344 9.88 -20.58 -26.53
N PRO A 345 8.99 -21.31 -27.21
CA PRO A 345 7.58 -21.35 -26.84
C PRO A 345 7.36 -22.17 -25.58
N LEU A 346 6.79 -21.57 -24.54
CA LEU A 346 6.42 -22.26 -23.31
C LEU A 346 5.07 -22.98 -23.47
N THR A 347 5.00 -24.23 -23.00
CA THR A 347 3.84 -25.12 -23.15
C THR A 347 3.26 -25.52 -21.80
N PRO A 348 2.04 -26.10 -21.73
CA PRO A 348 1.51 -26.61 -20.46
C PRO A 348 2.35 -27.70 -19.79
N LYS A 349 3.24 -28.38 -20.53
CA LYS A 349 4.19 -29.38 -19.98
C LYS A 349 5.28 -28.75 -19.13
N ASN A 350 5.56 -27.47 -19.33
CA ASN A 350 6.54 -26.71 -18.58
C ASN A 350 5.95 -26.29 -17.24
N ASP A 351 5.78 -27.26 -16.33
CA ASP A 351 5.23 -27.01 -15.00
C ASP A 351 6.30 -26.51 -14.03
N SER A 352 5.88 -25.64 -13.10
CA SER A 352 6.72 -25.12 -12.03
C SER A 352 8.06 -24.53 -12.54
N LEU A 353 7.98 -23.50 -13.38
CA LEU A 353 9.15 -22.81 -13.95
C LEU A 353 9.32 -21.40 -13.40
N TRP A 354 10.54 -21.10 -12.97
CA TRP A 354 10.97 -19.77 -12.55
C TRP A 354 12.18 -19.33 -13.37
N ILE A 355 11.99 -18.39 -14.29
CA ILE A 355 13.04 -17.83 -15.14
C ILE A 355 13.22 -16.37 -14.74
N GLU A 356 14.40 -16.03 -14.22
CA GLU A 356 14.70 -14.70 -13.72
C GLU A 356 16.10 -14.26 -14.13
N ASN A 357 16.31 -12.98 -14.45
CA ASN A 357 17.63 -12.43 -14.81
C ASN A 357 18.41 -13.30 -15.82
N SER A 358 17.72 -13.78 -16.86
CA SER A 358 18.24 -14.85 -17.71
C SER A 358 17.87 -14.67 -19.17
N PHE A 359 18.77 -15.11 -20.06
CA PHE A 359 18.49 -15.31 -21.47
C PHE A 359 18.31 -16.80 -21.76
N VAL A 360 17.15 -17.18 -22.30
CA VAL A 360 16.86 -18.54 -22.72
C VAL A 360 16.61 -18.57 -24.23
N GLY A 361 17.57 -19.12 -24.96
CA GLY A 361 17.57 -19.15 -26.43
C GLY A 361 16.56 -20.12 -27.04
N ALA A 362 16.27 -19.95 -28.33
CA ALA A 362 15.31 -20.79 -29.06
C ALA A 362 15.75 -22.26 -29.21
N SER A 363 17.05 -22.54 -29.10
CA SER A 363 17.66 -23.87 -29.22
C SER A 363 17.63 -24.68 -27.91
N TRP A 364 17.04 -24.14 -26.84
CA TRP A 364 16.93 -24.82 -25.55
C TRP A 364 15.74 -25.78 -25.50
N ARG A 365 15.87 -26.84 -24.69
CA ARG A 365 14.78 -27.74 -24.30
C ARG A 365 14.64 -27.72 -22.78
N LEU A 366 13.49 -27.26 -22.29
CA LEU A 366 13.20 -27.16 -20.87
C LEU A 366 12.22 -28.24 -20.42
N GLY A 367 12.53 -28.87 -19.29
CA GLY A 367 11.66 -29.75 -18.54
C GLY A 367 10.69 -28.99 -17.62
N ALA A 368 10.36 -29.61 -16.48
CA ALA A 368 9.54 -29.08 -15.40
C ALA A 368 10.32 -28.98 -14.07
N ARG A 369 9.81 -28.21 -13.10
CA ARG A 369 10.41 -27.97 -11.77
C ARG A 369 11.83 -27.39 -11.87
N GLN A 370 11.94 -26.18 -12.41
CA GLN A 370 13.24 -25.54 -12.69
C GLN A 370 13.25 -24.08 -12.24
N ILE A 371 14.40 -23.68 -11.69
CA ILE A 371 14.77 -22.28 -11.46
C ILE A 371 15.97 -21.99 -12.36
N ILE A 372 15.85 -20.98 -13.20
CA ILE A 372 16.91 -20.52 -14.11
C ILE A 372 17.20 -19.06 -13.77
N THR A 373 18.41 -18.79 -13.28
CA THR A 373 18.85 -17.44 -12.92
C THR A 373 20.28 -17.12 -13.37
N GLY A 374 20.52 -15.84 -13.67
CA GLY A 374 21.82 -15.28 -13.99
C GLY A 374 22.36 -15.60 -15.39
N VAL A 375 21.61 -16.31 -16.24
CA VAL A 375 22.11 -16.77 -17.54
C VAL A 375 22.33 -15.59 -18.50
N PRO A 376 23.57 -15.30 -18.95
CA PRO A 376 23.84 -14.20 -19.87
C PRO A 376 23.34 -14.52 -21.29
N LYS A 377 23.21 -13.49 -22.15
CA LYS A 377 22.89 -13.67 -23.58
C LYS A 377 23.86 -14.65 -24.25
N ASN A 378 23.30 -15.64 -24.93
CA ASN A 378 24.00 -16.80 -25.50
C ASN A 378 23.26 -17.38 -26.72
N ASP A 379 23.94 -18.24 -27.48
CA ASP A 379 23.34 -19.03 -28.58
C ASP A 379 23.47 -20.54 -28.33
N TRP A 380 23.37 -20.95 -27.06
CA TRP A 380 23.62 -22.34 -26.67
C TRP A 380 22.53 -23.30 -27.15
N ARG A 381 22.93 -24.54 -27.41
CA ARG A 381 22.03 -25.69 -27.59
C ARG A 381 22.06 -26.56 -26.34
N LEU A 382 21.06 -26.43 -25.50
CA LEU A 382 21.04 -27.01 -24.16
C LEU A 382 19.73 -27.78 -23.91
N THR A 383 19.81 -28.92 -23.24
CA THR A 383 18.64 -29.67 -22.76
C THR A 383 18.71 -29.75 -21.25
N ILE A 384 17.75 -29.16 -20.54
CA ILE A 384 17.67 -29.22 -19.08
C ILE A 384 16.57 -30.22 -18.68
N PRO A 385 16.93 -31.37 -18.08
CA PRO A 385 15.99 -32.36 -17.57
C PRO A 385 15.06 -31.82 -16.46
N ASP A 386 14.01 -32.58 -16.16
CA ASP A 386 13.08 -32.26 -15.08
C ASP A 386 13.79 -32.24 -13.72
N GLY A 387 13.47 -31.25 -12.89
CA GLY A 387 14.02 -31.11 -11.54
C GLY A 387 15.43 -30.54 -11.49
N ILE A 388 16.01 -30.08 -12.60
CA ILE A 388 17.33 -29.45 -12.63
C ILE A 388 17.19 -27.93 -12.80
N CYS A 389 17.89 -27.20 -11.93
CA CYS A 389 17.96 -25.75 -11.88
C CYS A 389 19.34 -25.26 -12.34
N ILE A 390 19.39 -24.05 -12.88
CA ILE A 390 20.58 -23.41 -13.40
C ILE A 390 20.75 -22.06 -12.72
N ASP A 391 21.94 -21.84 -12.16
CA ASP A 391 22.33 -20.59 -11.57
C ASP A 391 23.74 -20.22 -12.04
N ILE A 392 23.85 -19.06 -12.69
CA ILE A 392 25.10 -18.51 -13.20
C ILE A 392 25.42 -17.27 -12.40
N VAL A 393 26.49 -17.32 -11.61
CA VAL A 393 26.85 -16.24 -10.69
C VAL A 393 28.05 -15.47 -11.24
N PRO A 394 27.91 -14.18 -11.58
CA PRO A 394 29.04 -13.37 -12.00
C PRO A 394 30.00 -13.15 -10.83
N LEU A 395 31.29 -13.22 -11.12
CA LEU A 395 32.39 -12.92 -10.22
C LEU A 395 33.15 -11.69 -10.77
N ALA A 396 34.10 -11.18 -9.98
CA ALA A 396 35.02 -10.15 -10.44
C ALA A 396 35.78 -10.59 -11.73
N ASP A 397 36.31 -9.60 -12.46
CA ASP A 397 37.10 -9.80 -13.68
C ASP A 397 36.37 -10.52 -14.83
N GLN A 398 35.03 -10.36 -14.91
CA GLN A 398 34.18 -10.99 -15.94
C GLN A 398 34.28 -12.52 -15.98
N ARG A 399 34.36 -13.15 -14.80
CA ARG A 399 34.28 -14.60 -14.67
C ARG A 399 32.89 -15.02 -14.19
N TRP A 400 32.54 -16.28 -14.39
CA TRP A 400 31.26 -16.83 -13.94
C TRP A 400 31.45 -18.17 -13.24
N ALA A 401 30.82 -18.32 -12.07
CA ALA A 401 30.63 -19.62 -11.46
C ALA A 401 29.39 -20.30 -12.05
N VAL A 402 29.55 -21.52 -12.53
CA VAL A 402 28.48 -22.32 -13.13
C VAL A 402 27.92 -23.28 -12.09
N ARG A 403 26.70 -23.03 -11.62
CA ARG A 403 26.06 -23.82 -10.56
C ARG A 403 24.75 -24.46 -11.04
N PRO A 404 24.79 -25.69 -11.57
CA PRO A 404 23.59 -26.51 -11.66
C PRO A 404 23.25 -27.12 -10.29
N TYR A 405 21.97 -27.29 -9.99
CA TYR A 405 21.51 -27.94 -8.76
C TYR A 405 20.14 -28.57 -8.94
N GLY A 406 19.81 -29.56 -8.11
CA GLY A 406 18.49 -30.20 -8.09
C GLY A 406 17.45 -29.32 -7.39
N PHE A 407 16.22 -29.34 -7.91
CA PHE A 407 15.11 -28.53 -7.40
C PHE A 407 14.82 -28.77 -5.91
N ASP A 408 15.01 -30.00 -5.43
CA ASP A 408 14.79 -30.41 -4.04
C ASP A 408 16.11 -30.66 -3.28
N ASP A 409 17.27 -30.24 -3.83
CA ASP A 409 18.57 -30.44 -3.19
C ASP A 409 18.68 -29.64 -1.89
N THR A 410 19.20 -30.28 -0.85
CA THR A 410 19.34 -29.65 0.48
C THR A 410 20.72 -29.05 0.74
N PHE A 411 21.71 -29.37 -0.11
CA PHE A 411 23.12 -29.00 0.07
C PHE A 411 23.62 -29.33 1.49
N LYS A 412 23.30 -30.54 1.95
CA LYS A 412 23.70 -31.05 3.25
C LYS A 412 24.14 -32.50 3.12
N GLY A 413 25.24 -32.83 3.78
CA GLY A 413 25.70 -34.20 3.95
C GLY A 413 27.11 -34.41 3.44
N ASP A 414 27.76 -35.44 3.97
CA ASP A 414 29.10 -35.84 3.55
C ASP A 414 29.06 -36.33 2.11
N ILE A 415 29.98 -35.85 1.26
CA ILE A 415 29.99 -36.23 -0.16
C ILE A 415 30.34 -37.72 -0.39
N ARG A 416 30.77 -38.42 0.66
CA ARG A 416 31.07 -39.86 0.68
C ARG A 416 29.86 -40.72 1.07
N ASP A 417 28.75 -40.11 1.51
CA ASP A 417 27.52 -40.81 1.89
C ASP A 417 26.59 -40.96 0.67
N GLU A 418 26.10 -42.17 0.42
CA GLU A 418 25.14 -42.47 -0.66
C GLU A 418 23.82 -41.68 -0.52
N LYS A 419 23.50 -41.19 0.68
CA LYS A 419 22.29 -40.38 0.94
C LYS A 419 22.44 -38.93 0.52
N THR A 420 23.65 -38.46 0.24
CA THR A 420 23.90 -37.08 -0.17
C THR A 420 23.49 -36.89 -1.63
N LEU A 421 22.39 -36.16 -1.83
CA LEU A 421 21.82 -35.94 -3.16
C LEU A 421 22.40 -34.70 -3.84
N PHE A 422 22.67 -34.81 -5.14
CA PHE A 422 23.00 -33.72 -6.04
C PHE A 422 22.32 -33.95 -7.39
N LEU A 423 21.59 -32.95 -7.90
CA LEU A 423 20.80 -33.05 -9.14
C LEU A 423 19.76 -34.19 -9.11
N GLY A 424 19.22 -34.49 -7.92
CA GLY A 424 18.20 -35.52 -7.72
C GLY A 424 18.70 -36.98 -7.73
N MET A 425 20.02 -37.21 -7.77
CA MET A 425 20.64 -38.53 -7.64
C MET A 425 21.72 -38.52 -6.54
N SER A 426 22.26 -39.67 -6.18
CA SER A 426 23.40 -39.72 -5.24
C SER A 426 24.61 -39.00 -5.83
N PHE A 427 25.32 -38.21 -5.02
CA PHE A 427 26.52 -37.52 -5.48
C PHE A 427 27.61 -38.50 -5.96
N LEU A 428 27.70 -39.69 -5.36
CA LEU A 428 28.62 -40.75 -5.82
C LEU A 428 28.22 -41.28 -7.20
N GLU A 429 26.93 -41.49 -7.45
CA GLU A 429 26.43 -41.89 -8.76
C GLU A 429 26.73 -40.83 -9.81
N TRP A 430 26.53 -39.55 -9.47
CA TRP A 430 26.83 -38.43 -10.36
C TRP A 430 28.31 -38.38 -10.78
N LEU A 431 29.24 -38.68 -9.86
CA LEU A 431 30.67 -38.79 -10.14
C LEU A 431 30.99 -39.97 -11.06
N VAL A 432 30.43 -41.15 -10.77
CA VAL A 432 30.67 -42.37 -11.55
C VAL A 432 30.19 -42.20 -13.00
N GLU A 433 29.00 -41.62 -13.21
CA GLU A 433 28.49 -41.34 -14.56
C GLU A 433 29.42 -40.43 -15.38
N ARG A 434 30.21 -39.59 -14.71
CA ARG A 434 31.13 -38.61 -15.30
C ARG A 434 32.59 -39.05 -15.26
N GLU A 435 32.84 -40.31 -14.89
CA GLU A 435 34.18 -40.90 -14.76
C GLU A 435 35.09 -40.07 -13.84
N LEU A 436 34.55 -39.68 -12.69
CA LEU A 436 35.24 -38.97 -11.61
C LEU A 436 35.21 -39.78 -10.31
N SER A 437 36.08 -39.40 -9.38
CA SER A 437 36.22 -39.95 -8.04
C SER A 437 36.09 -38.86 -6.98
N VAL A 438 35.94 -39.25 -5.71
CA VAL A 438 35.86 -38.28 -4.60
C VAL A 438 37.20 -37.54 -4.43
N GLU A 439 38.30 -38.15 -4.85
CA GLU A 439 39.65 -37.59 -4.85
C GLU A 439 39.78 -36.37 -5.77
N ASP A 440 39.00 -36.33 -6.86
CA ASP A 440 39.00 -35.21 -7.82
C ASP A 440 38.33 -33.94 -7.26
N ILE A 441 37.58 -34.09 -6.16
CA ILE A 441 36.88 -33.00 -5.49
C ILE A 441 37.80 -32.27 -4.52
N THR A 442 37.90 -30.96 -4.70
CA THR A 442 38.65 -30.03 -3.84
C THR A 442 37.74 -29.44 -2.76
N GLY A 443 38.32 -28.78 -1.75
CA GLY A 443 37.56 -28.19 -0.64
C GLY A 443 37.20 -29.19 0.46
N ARG A 444 36.24 -28.84 1.32
CA ARG A 444 35.82 -29.69 2.45
C ARG A 444 34.86 -30.75 1.96
N LYS A 445 35.06 -31.98 2.44
CA LYS A 445 34.30 -33.17 2.01
C LYS A 445 33.18 -33.56 2.98
N GLU A 446 33.15 -32.98 4.18
CA GLU A 446 32.15 -33.31 5.20
C GLU A 446 30.75 -32.74 4.90
N ASP A 447 30.64 -31.80 3.95
CA ASP A 447 29.37 -31.14 3.60
C ASP A 447 29.37 -30.72 2.12
N LEU A 448 28.36 -31.12 1.36
CA LEU A 448 28.22 -30.78 -0.07
C LEU A 448 28.26 -29.27 -0.32
N GLN A 449 27.72 -28.46 0.60
CA GLN A 449 27.76 -26.99 0.54
C GLN A 449 29.20 -26.43 0.48
N ALA A 450 30.16 -27.12 1.11
CA ALA A 450 31.56 -26.72 1.23
C ALA A 450 32.50 -27.45 0.26
N ALA A 451 31.97 -28.38 -0.54
CA ALA A 451 32.71 -29.09 -1.57
C ALA A 451 32.84 -28.22 -2.82
N ALA A 452 34.06 -28.08 -3.35
CA ALA A 452 34.33 -27.23 -4.50
C ALA A 452 34.11 -27.99 -5.81
N ILE A 453 32.87 -27.92 -6.32
CA ILE A 453 32.40 -28.67 -7.50
C ILE A 453 31.95 -27.76 -8.66
N PHE A 454 31.86 -26.45 -8.44
CA PHE A 454 31.32 -25.50 -9.43
C PHE A 454 32.45 -24.81 -10.19
N PRO A 455 32.59 -25.05 -11.51
CA PRO A 455 33.68 -24.48 -12.29
C PRO A 455 33.49 -22.96 -12.48
N VAL A 456 34.62 -22.24 -12.46
CA VAL A 456 34.71 -20.83 -12.81
C VAL A 456 35.25 -20.72 -14.22
N VAL A 457 34.47 -20.10 -15.11
CA VAL A 457 34.79 -19.94 -16.53
C VAL A 457 34.92 -18.46 -16.90
N GLU A 458 35.70 -18.17 -17.93
CA GLU A 458 35.92 -16.81 -18.46
C GLU A 458 35.22 -16.59 -19.82
N ASP A 459 34.71 -17.66 -20.44
CA ASP A 459 34.10 -17.62 -21.75
C ASP A 459 32.68 -18.23 -21.76
N LYS A 460 31.79 -17.65 -22.57
CA LYS A 460 30.39 -18.06 -22.67
C LYS A 460 30.19 -19.39 -23.39
N GLU A 461 31.04 -19.73 -24.36
CA GLU A 461 30.97 -21.05 -25.03
C GLU A 461 31.46 -22.15 -24.09
N GLN A 462 32.53 -21.89 -23.34
CA GLN A 462 32.97 -22.79 -22.26
C GLN A 462 31.87 -23.01 -21.22
N MET A 463 31.16 -21.96 -20.83
CA MET A 463 30.02 -22.03 -19.91
C MET A 463 28.92 -22.97 -20.40
N GLY A 464 28.47 -22.82 -21.65
CA GLY A 464 27.46 -23.68 -22.23
C GLY A 464 27.94 -25.14 -22.36
N THR A 465 29.22 -25.33 -22.70
CA THR A 465 29.84 -26.64 -22.88
C THR A 465 29.95 -27.41 -21.55
N VAL A 466 30.45 -26.75 -20.49
CA VAL A 466 30.55 -27.39 -19.18
C VAL A 466 29.19 -27.65 -18.57
N LEU A 467 28.20 -26.77 -18.78
CA LEU A 467 26.84 -26.95 -18.30
C LEU A 467 26.16 -28.18 -18.93
N ARG A 468 26.33 -28.39 -20.25
CA ARG A 468 25.86 -29.60 -20.95
C ARG A 468 26.42 -30.87 -20.31
N TRP A 469 27.73 -30.88 -20.03
CA TRP A 469 28.39 -32.04 -19.40
C TRP A 469 27.93 -32.27 -17.95
N MET A 470 27.81 -31.21 -17.15
CA MET A 470 27.35 -31.32 -15.76
C MET A 470 25.90 -31.81 -15.66
N VAL A 471 25.05 -31.51 -16.65
CA VAL A 471 23.60 -31.72 -16.55
C VAL A 471 23.06 -32.86 -17.42
N SER A 472 23.34 -32.87 -18.73
CA SER A 472 22.61 -33.71 -19.70
C SER A 472 23.47 -34.64 -20.53
N GLU A 473 24.77 -34.39 -20.64
CA GLU A 473 25.68 -35.09 -21.54
C GLU A 473 26.95 -35.55 -20.80
N PRO A 474 26.87 -36.54 -19.90
CA PRO A 474 27.99 -36.95 -19.04
C PRO A 474 29.22 -37.44 -19.83
N GLY A 475 29.02 -37.95 -21.06
CA GLY A 475 30.10 -38.38 -21.96
C GLY A 475 30.76 -37.28 -22.79
N LEU A 476 30.39 -36.00 -22.61
CA LEU A 476 30.94 -34.89 -23.38
C LEU A 476 32.38 -34.56 -22.96
N THR A 477 33.36 -34.95 -23.77
CA THR A 477 34.80 -34.84 -23.48
C THR A 477 35.27 -33.39 -23.28
N GLU A 478 34.78 -32.47 -24.09
CA GLU A 478 35.13 -31.04 -24.03
C GLU A 478 34.64 -30.41 -22.74
N GLY A 479 33.43 -30.76 -22.29
CA GLY A 479 32.87 -30.27 -21.03
C GLY A 479 33.61 -30.82 -19.82
N LYS A 480 34.02 -32.10 -19.85
CA LYS A 480 34.86 -32.71 -18.82
C LYS A 480 36.22 -31.99 -18.71
N ALA A 481 36.86 -31.70 -19.84
CA ALA A 481 38.13 -30.98 -19.88
C ALA A 481 38.00 -29.59 -19.25
N VAL A 482 36.98 -28.81 -19.66
CA VAL A 482 36.71 -27.49 -19.06
C VAL A 482 36.52 -27.60 -17.55
N TRP A 483 35.75 -28.58 -17.06
CA TRP A 483 35.51 -28.74 -15.63
C TRP A 483 36.77 -29.09 -14.83
N LEU A 484 37.63 -29.96 -15.37
CA LEU A 484 38.88 -30.39 -14.72
C LEU A 484 39.93 -29.27 -14.67
N GLU A 485 40.06 -28.51 -15.76
CA GLU A 485 41.04 -27.42 -15.91
C GLU A 485 40.63 -26.13 -15.20
N SER A 486 39.33 -25.91 -15.01
CA SER A 486 38.81 -24.72 -14.35
C SER A 486 39.08 -24.74 -12.84
N ARG A 487 39.32 -23.55 -12.26
CA ARG A 487 39.20 -23.36 -10.80
C ARG A 487 37.76 -23.67 -10.38
N ARG A 488 37.59 -24.49 -9.35
CA ARG A 488 36.27 -24.84 -8.81
C ARG A 488 36.02 -24.13 -7.48
N LEU A 489 34.78 -23.72 -7.26
CA LEU A 489 34.30 -23.10 -6.01
C LEU A 489 33.22 -23.98 -5.37
N SER A 490 33.10 -23.86 -4.05
CA SER A 490 31.98 -24.38 -3.27
C SER A 490 30.80 -23.40 -3.27
N ALA A 491 29.62 -23.85 -2.84
CA ALA A 491 28.44 -22.98 -2.75
C ALA A 491 28.63 -21.84 -1.73
N ASP A 492 29.38 -22.10 -0.64
CA ASP A 492 29.79 -21.08 0.32
C ASP A 492 30.71 -20.03 -0.32
N GLU A 493 31.71 -20.47 -1.09
CA GLU A 493 32.66 -19.57 -1.77
C GLU A 493 31.99 -18.74 -2.86
N ILE A 494 31.03 -19.30 -3.61
CA ILE A 494 30.24 -18.55 -4.59
C ILE A 494 29.51 -17.40 -3.90
N SER A 495 28.85 -17.66 -2.78
CA SER A 495 28.10 -16.64 -2.05
C SER A 495 29.02 -15.53 -1.52
N ALA A 496 30.24 -15.89 -1.10
CA ALA A 496 31.23 -14.92 -0.62
C ALA A 496 31.90 -14.09 -1.73
N GLN A 497 32.09 -14.66 -2.93
CA GLN A 497 32.84 -14.04 -4.04
C GLN A 497 31.95 -13.42 -5.13
N ALA A 498 30.62 -13.60 -5.06
CA ALA A 498 29.68 -13.09 -6.06
C ALA A 498 29.73 -11.56 -6.20
N ASP A 499 29.81 -11.09 -7.45
CA ASP A 499 29.67 -9.67 -7.78
C ASP A 499 28.20 -9.32 -8.04
N LEU A 500 27.54 -8.81 -7.00
CA LEU A 500 26.13 -8.44 -7.07
C LEU A 500 25.87 -7.24 -7.96
N ARG A 501 26.87 -6.36 -8.20
CA ARG A 501 26.70 -5.20 -9.09
C ARG A 501 26.56 -5.67 -10.54
N LEU A 502 27.39 -6.63 -10.96
CA LEU A 502 27.27 -7.24 -12.28
C LEU A 502 25.93 -8.00 -12.44
N LEU A 503 25.50 -8.72 -11.40
CA LEU A 503 24.22 -9.42 -11.40
C LEU A 503 23.03 -8.46 -11.58
N TYR A 504 23.01 -7.34 -10.84
CA TYR A 504 21.97 -6.32 -10.92
C TYR A 504 22.03 -5.54 -12.24
N ALA A 505 23.22 -5.23 -12.76
CA ALA A 505 23.38 -4.59 -14.06
C ALA A 505 22.79 -5.45 -15.20
N GLN A 506 22.99 -6.77 -15.15
CA GLN A 506 22.34 -7.70 -16.08
C GLN A 506 20.81 -7.67 -15.92
N ARG A 507 20.32 -7.68 -14.68
CA ARG A 507 18.88 -7.62 -14.37
C ARG A 507 18.23 -6.34 -14.91
N GLU A 508 18.86 -5.18 -14.69
CA GLU A 508 18.41 -3.89 -15.23
C GLU A 508 18.40 -3.88 -16.76
N SER A 509 19.42 -4.45 -17.40
CA SER A 509 19.49 -4.57 -18.86
C SER A 509 18.32 -5.37 -19.45
N PHE A 510 17.99 -6.52 -18.87
CA PHE A 510 16.81 -7.28 -19.28
C PHE A 510 15.50 -6.56 -18.92
N CYS A 511 15.42 -5.91 -17.75
CA CYS A 511 14.26 -5.13 -17.35
C CYS A 511 13.95 -4.01 -18.35
N LYS A 512 14.98 -3.31 -18.84
CA LYS A 512 14.86 -2.28 -19.88
C LYS A 512 14.16 -2.81 -21.14
N GLY A 513 14.57 -3.97 -21.63
CA GLY A 513 13.91 -4.61 -22.78
C GLY A 513 12.47 -5.04 -22.49
N ASN A 514 12.19 -5.47 -21.26
CA ASN A 514 10.87 -5.96 -20.85
C ASN A 514 9.82 -4.85 -20.75
N TRP A 515 10.21 -3.62 -20.41
CA TRP A 515 9.27 -2.49 -20.33
C TRP A 515 8.51 -2.26 -21.63
N GLU A 516 9.22 -2.22 -22.76
CA GLU A 516 8.60 -2.05 -24.08
C GLU A 516 7.69 -3.23 -24.45
N VAL A 517 8.12 -4.45 -24.13
CA VAL A 517 7.35 -5.68 -24.39
C VAL A 517 6.07 -5.69 -23.57
N LEU A 518 6.13 -5.31 -22.30
CA LEU A 518 4.98 -5.23 -21.39
C LEU A 518 3.98 -4.18 -21.84
N ALA A 519 4.45 -2.99 -22.24
CA ALA A 519 3.60 -1.90 -22.75
C ALA A 519 2.91 -2.29 -24.07
N ARG A 520 3.65 -2.89 -25.00
CA ARG A 520 3.12 -3.37 -26.29
C ARG A 520 2.10 -4.49 -26.10
N ASN A 521 2.30 -5.36 -25.11
CA ASN A 521 1.42 -6.49 -24.80
C ASN A 521 0.46 -6.22 -23.64
N HIS A 522 0.12 -4.96 -23.34
CA HIS A 522 -0.72 -4.57 -22.20
C HIS A 522 -2.05 -5.31 -22.07
N ALA A 523 -2.64 -5.79 -23.18
CA ALA A 523 -3.88 -6.58 -23.14
C ALA A 523 -3.70 -7.97 -22.47
N LYS A 524 -2.46 -8.45 -22.37
CA LYS A 524 -2.07 -9.75 -21.81
C LYS A 524 -1.19 -9.61 -20.55
N SER A 525 -0.85 -8.39 -20.13
CA SER A 525 0.08 -8.12 -19.03
C SER A 525 -0.58 -7.26 -17.95
N VAL A 526 0.10 -7.13 -16.81
CA VAL A 526 -0.32 -6.27 -15.69
C VAL A 526 0.11 -4.80 -15.86
N PHE A 527 0.60 -4.40 -17.04
CA PHE A 527 1.29 -3.11 -17.22
C PHE A 527 0.53 -1.89 -16.69
N TYR A 528 -0.74 -1.70 -17.04
CA TYR A 528 -1.55 -0.57 -16.56
C TYR A 528 -2.12 -0.73 -15.13
N GLN A 529 -1.79 -1.82 -14.44
CA GLN A 529 -2.06 -2.03 -13.01
C GLN A 529 -0.87 -1.68 -12.12
N LEU A 530 0.32 -1.57 -12.71
CA LEU A 530 1.54 -1.21 -11.99
C LEU A 530 1.40 0.18 -11.37
N ASP A 531 2.31 0.49 -10.45
CA ASP A 531 2.57 1.87 -10.04
C ASP A 531 3.10 2.65 -11.25
N LEU A 532 2.22 3.37 -11.94
CA LEU A 532 2.56 4.11 -13.15
C LEU A 532 3.37 5.37 -12.86
N MET A 533 3.42 5.82 -11.60
CA MET A 533 4.36 6.87 -11.18
C MET A 533 5.78 6.31 -11.23
N ASP A 534 5.99 5.12 -10.67
CA ASP A 534 7.26 4.38 -10.73
C ASP A 534 7.64 4.05 -12.18
N VAL A 535 6.70 3.54 -12.98
CA VAL A 535 6.92 3.26 -14.41
C VAL A 535 7.36 4.52 -15.18
N ALA A 536 6.73 5.68 -14.92
CA ALA A 536 7.14 6.92 -15.58
C ALA A 536 8.58 7.32 -15.23
N GLY A 537 8.97 7.12 -13.95
CA GLY A 537 10.34 7.32 -13.49
C GLY A 537 11.33 6.39 -14.20
N GLU A 538 11.00 5.10 -14.34
CA GLU A 538 11.84 4.12 -15.03
C GLU A 538 11.95 4.40 -16.53
N PHE A 539 10.88 4.84 -17.19
CA PHE A 539 10.90 5.24 -18.60
C PHE A 539 11.83 6.44 -18.82
N HIS A 540 11.74 7.43 -17.92
CA HIS A 540 12.64 8.59 -17.92
C HIS A 540 14.10 8.17 -17.67
N LYS A 541 14.36 7.36 -16.62
CA LYS A 541 15.69 6.85 -16.26
C LYS A 541 16.36 6.11 -17.43
N PHE A 542 15.62 5.25 -18.13
CA PHE A 542 16.16 4.43 -19.21
C PHE A 542 16.09 5.06 -20.61
N GLY A 543 15.48 6.24 -20.74
CA GLY A 543 15.24 6.90 -22.02
C GLY A 543 14.31 6.10 -22.94
N ILE A 544 13.28 5.48 -22.38
CA ILE A 544 12.28 4.71 -23.14
C ILE A 544 11.16 5.66 -23.58
N ASP A 545 10.80 5.60 -24.86
CA ASP A 545 9.71 6.41 -25.40
C ASP A 545 8.37 6.07 -24.75
N LYS A 546 7.53 7.11 -24.55
CA LYS A 546 6.18 6.91 -24.03
C LYS A 546 5.36 5.97 -24.92
N PRO A 547 4.50 5.10 -24.34
CA PRO A 547 3.71 4.17 -25.11
C PRO A 547 2.71 4.90 -26.02
N GLY A 548 2.38 4.31 -27.17
CA GLY A 548 1.35 4.83 -28.08
C GLY A 548 -0.01 5.01 -27.40
N VAL A 549 -0.83 5.89 -27.97
CA VAL A 549 -2.22 6.08 -27.51
C VAL A 549 -3.00 4.80 -27.73
N LEU A 550 -3.74 4.35 -26.70
CA LEU A 550 -4.55 3.15 -26.82
C LEU A 550 -5.77 3.34 -27.74
N PRO A 551 -6.15 2.31 -28.51
CA PRO A 551 -7.35 2.33 -29.37
C PRO A 551 -8.64 2.39 -28.54
N THR A 552 -9.76 2.69 -29.21
CA THR A 552 -11.07 2.91 -28.56
C THR A 552 -11.74 1.64 -28.03
N ASP A 553 -11.33 0.47 -28.51
CA ASP A 553 -11.77 -0.85 -28.04
C ASP A 553 -11.09 -1.29 -26.74
N ALA A 554 -9.97 -0.65 -26.36
CA ALA A 554 -9.37 -0.83 -25.04
C ALA A 554 -10.31 -0.30 -23.94
N SER A 555 -10.25 -0.90 -22.75
CA SER A 555 -11.12 -0.49 -21.65
C SER A 555 -10.89 0.98 -21.29
N LEU A 556 -11.97 1.69 -20.92
CA LEU A 556 -11.92 3.11 -20.58
C LEU A 556 -10.84 3.42 -19.54
N MET A 557 -10.75 2.57 -18.51
CA MET A 557 -9.75 2.75 -17.46
C MET A 557 -8.32 2.59 -17.95
N GLN A 558 -8.02 1.61 -18.81
CA GLN A 558 -6.69 1.49 -19.41
C GLN A 558 -6.35 2.71 -20.26
N ARG A 559 -7.32 3.27 -20.99
CA ARG A 559 -7.13 4.50 -21.78
C ARG A 559 -6.82 5.70 -20.88
N ILE A 560 -7.52 5.83 -19.75
CA ILE A 560 -7.24 6.87 -18.73
C ILE A 560 -5.82 6.71 -18.17
N HIS A 561 -5.45 5.52 -17.72
CA HIS A 561 -4.11 5.20 -17.21
C HIS A 561 -3.00 5.48 -18.24
N ASN A 562 -3.20 5.07 -19.50
CA ASN A 562 -2.27 5.34 -20.60
C ASN A 562 -2.07 6.84 -20.82
N ARG A 563 -3.15 7.62 -20.88
CA ARG A 563 -3.06 9.07 -21.08
C ARG A 563 -2.34 9.75 -19.92
N MET A 564 -2.63 9.37 -18.68
CA MET A 564 -1.94 9.97 -17.53
C MET A 564 -0.47 9.54 -17.43
N LEU A 565 -0.13 8.28 -17.70
CA LEU A 565 1.25 7.80 -17.76
C LEU A 565 2.05 8.61 -18.80
N ARG A 566 1.49 8.79 -20.00
CA ARG A 566 2.11 9.60 -21.06
C ARG A 566 2.35 11.04 -20.61
N ALA A 567 1.36 11.65 -19.95
CA ALA A 567 1.50 13.00 -19.40
C ALA A 567 2.61 13.06 -18.33
N GLN A 568 2.72 12.04 -17.47
CA GLN A 568 3.74 12.00 -16.44
C GLN A 568 5.15 11.83 -17.02
N ILE A 569 5.33 10.98 -18.03
CA ILE A 569 6.62 10.83 -18.74
C ILE A 569 7.04 12.16 -19.37
N GLU A 570 6.14 12.81 -20.11
CA GLU A 570 6.45 14.12 -20.73
C GLU A 570 6.76 15.20 -19.69
N LYS A 571 6.08 15.18 -18.53
CA LYS A 571 6.37 16.09 -17.42
C LYS A 571 7.80 15.88 -16.87
N LEU A 572 8.23 14.62 -16.71
CA LEU A 572 9.59 14.28 -16.27
C LEU A 572 10.63 14.68 -17.33
N ASP A 573 10.30 14.54 -18.61
CA ASP A 573 11.15 14.95 -19.73
C ASP A 573 11.18 16.49 -19.96
N GLY A 574 10.45 17.27 -19.18
CA GLY A 574 10.36 18.73 -19.32
C GLY A 574 9.61 19.20 -20.57
N ARG A 575 8.74 18.37 -21.13
CA ARG A 575 7.93 18.63 -22.33
C ARG A 575 6.46 18.95 -21.98
N ASP A 576 5.66 19.36 -22.96
CA ASP A 576 4.24 19.69 -22.72
C ASP A 576 3.38 18.43 -22.51
N PHE A 577 2.85 18.30 -21.31
CA PHE A 577 2.04 17.15 -20.87
C PHE A 577 0.53 17.45 -20.82
N LYS A 578 0.12 18.72 -20.95
CA LYS A 578 -1.26 19.15 -20.64
C LYS A 578 -2.31 18.50 -21.53
N ALA A 579 -1.98 18.23 -22.80
CA ALA A 579 -2.91 17.61 -23.74
C ALA A 579 -3.29 16.17 -23.34
N ASP A 580 -2.29 15.35 -22.98
CA ASP A 580 -2.52 13.97 -22.54
C ASP A 580 -3.21 13.94 -21.15
N GLU A 581 -2.84 14.86 -20.25
CA GLU A 581 -3.53 15.03 -18.96
C GLU A 581 -5.00 15.36 -19.13
N GLN A 582 -5.32 16.40 -19.91
CA GLN A 582 -6.70 16.83 -20.14
C GLN A 582 -7.51 15.72 -20.81
N ALA A 583 -6.90 14.94 -21.71
CA ALA A 583 -7.54 13.78 -22.32
C ALA A 583 -7.90 12.70 -21.29
N ALA A 584 -7.03 12.43 -20.29
CA ALA A 584 -7.33 11.47 -19.23
C ALA A 584 -8.56 11.91 -18.39
N PHE A 585 -8.62 13.18 -17.99
CA PHE A 585 -9.76 13.73 -17.26
C PHE A 585 -11.05 13.74 -18.11
N ASN A 586 -10.95 14.02 -19.41
CA ASN A 586 -12.09 13.98 -20.31
C ASN A 586 -12.65 12.56 -20.47
N LEU A 587 -11.79 11.55 -20.57
CA LEU A 587 -12.21 10.14 -20.64
C LEU A 587 -12.96 9.71 -19.37
N LEU A 588 -12.47 10.11 -18.19
CA LEU A 588 -13.17 9.84 -16.93
C LEU A 588 -14.57 10.48 -16.93
N ARG A 589 -14.64 11.75 -17.34
CA ARG A 589 -15.91 12.50 -17.47
C ARG A 589 -16.89 11.81 -18.42
N GLU A 590 -16.43 11.42 -19.61
CA GLU A 590 -17.27 10.71 -20.58
C GLU A 590 -17.84 9.40 -20.00
N GLY A 591 -17.01 8.63 -19.31
CA GLY A 591 -17.45 7.40 -18.64
C GLY A 591 -18.53 7.63 -17.59
N LEU A 592 -18.39 8.67 -16.77
CA LEU A 592 -19.36 9.01 -15.73
C LEU A 592 -20.68 9.56 -16.28
N LEU A 593 -20.67 10.16 -17.48
CA LEU A 593 -21.85 10.78 -18.10
C LEU A 593 -22.61 9.85 -19.05
N THR A 594 -22.03 8.71 -19.45
CA THR A 594 -22.57 7.83 -20.49
C THR A 594 -24.04 7.45 -20.24
N ASP A 595 -24.37 6.91 -19.07
CA ASP A 595 -25.75 6.52 -18.74
C ASP A 595 -26.77 7.69 -18.80
N LEU A 596 -26.33 8.92 -18.53
CA LEU A 596 -27.23 10.08 -18.51
C LEU A 596 -27.54 10.60 -19.90
N TYR A 597 -26.64 10.41 -20.85
CA TYR A 597 -26.94 10.67 -22.27
C TYR A 597 -27.99 9.70 -22.82
N GLU A 598 -28.05 8.49 -22.28
CA GLU A 598 -29.07 7.49 -22.64
C GLU A 598 -30.42 7.77 -21.96
N ARG A 599 -30.43 8.29 -20.73
CA ARG A 599 -31.63 8.60 -19.95
C ARG A 599 -32.02 10.09 -20.03
N LYS A 600 -32.59 10.46 -21.17
CA LYS A 600 -33.06 11.83 -21.43
C LYS A 600 -34.22 12.24 -20.51
N SER A 601 -34.34 13.55 -20.27
CA SER A 601 -35.33 14.16 -19.39
C SER A 601 -36.43 14.86 -20.19
N SER A 602 -37.62 14.94 -19.60
CA SER A 602 -38.84 15.47 -20.23
C SER A 602 -39.53 16.43 -19.26
N PRO A 603 -39.09 17.70 -19.19
CA PRO A 603 -39.58 18.64 -18.19
C PRO A 603 -41.04 19.03 -18.47
N ARG A 604 -41.86 19.07 -17.42
CA ARG A 604 -43.28 19.47 -17.46
C ARG A 604 -43.60 20.46 -16.35
N LEU A 605 -44.33 21.52 -16.64
CA LEU A 605 -44.70 22.49 -15.61
C LEU A 605 -45.57 21.83 -14.54
N ASN A 606 -45.12 21.84 -13.28
CA ASN A 606 -45.79 21.17 -12.17
C ASN A 606 -46.25 22.15 -11.07
N VAL A 607 -46.24 23.45 -11.35
CA VAL A 607 -46.62 24.52 -10.42
C VAL A 607 -47.63 25.48 -11.06
N TYR A 608 -48.42 26.15 -10.23
CA TYR A 608 -49.28 27.24 -10.68
C TYR A 608 -48.48 28.53 -10.94
N SER A 609 -49.06 29.46 -11.68
CA SER A 609 -48.40 30.71 -12.10
C SER A 609 -47.98 31.62 -10.93
N ASP A 610 -48.65 31.50 -9.79
CA ASP A 610 -48.43 32.26 -8.56
C ASP A 610 -47.59 31.52 -7.51
N GLN A 611 -47.26 30.26 -7.75
CA GLN A 611 -46.47 29.46 -6.82
C GLN A 611 -44.96 29.68 -6.97
N ILE A 612 -44.27 29.63 -5.83
CA ILE A 612 -42.81 29.64 -5.77
C ILE A 612 -42.33 28.34 -5.14
N VAL A 613 -41.41 27.66 -5.82
CA VAL A 613 -40.70 26.49 -5.27
C VAL A 613 -39.51 27.00 -4.48
N TRP A 614 -39.45 26.64 -3.21
CA TRP A 614 -38.35 26.95 -2.31
C TRP A 614 -37.65 25.67 -1.86
N GLY A 615 -36.43 25.46 -2.36
CA GLY A 615 -35.54 24.40 -1.93
C GLY A 615 -34.48 24.89 -0.95
N ARG A 616 -34.14 24.06 0.03
CA ARG A 616 -33.12 24.37 1.05
C ARG A 616 -32.36 23.13 1.50
N SER A 617 -31.05 23.27 1.72
CA SER A 617 -30.17 22.18 2.16
C SER A 617 -29.20 22.59 3.28
N PRO A 618 -28.96 21.71 4.26
CA PRO A 618 -27.85 21.87 5.20
C PRO A 618 -26.51 21.67 4.48
N VAL A 619 -25.41 22.02 5.14
CA VAL A 619 -24.05 21.69 4.67
C VAL A 619 -23.53 20.43 5.33
N ARG A 620 -22.32 19.98 4.94
CA ARG A 620 -21.74 18.74 5.46
C ARG A 620 -20.34 18.90 6.01
N ILE A 621 -20.03 18.09 7.03
CA ILE A 621 -18.67 17.84 7.51
C ILE A 621 -18.36 16.36 7.31
N ASP A 622 -17.25 16.04 6.66
CA ASP A 622 -16.71 14.69 6.64
C ASP A 622 -16.03 14.42 8.00
N MET A 623 -16.31 13.27 8.61
CA MET A 623 -15.64 12.85 9.85
C MET A 623 -14.44 11.97 9.52
N ALA A 624 -14.65 10.95 8.68
CA ALA A 624 -13.62 10.01 8.25
C ALA A 624 -13.88 9.51 6.82
N GLY A 625 -12.83 9.08 6.12
CA GLY A 625 -12.91 8.43 4.82
C GLY A 625 -13.04 9.34 3.59
N GLY A 626 -13.06 10.66 3.75
CA GLY A 626 -13.09 11.59 2.61
C GLY A 626 -11.95 11.32 1.62
N TRP A 627 -12.19 11.51 0.32
CA TRP A 627 -11.36 11.10 -0.83
C TRP A 627 -11.53 9.66 -1.31
N THR A 628 -12.02 8.75 -0.46
CA THR A 628 -12.34 7.38 -0.91
C THR A 628 -13.56 7.35 -1.84
N ASP A 629 -14.37 8.41 -1.85
CA ASP A 629 -15.50 8.63 -2.74
C ASP A 629 -15.11 9.17 -4.13
N THR A 630 -13.89 9.71 -4.25
CA THR A 630 -13.45 10.40 -5.47
C THR A 630 -13.02 9.40 -6.55
N PRO A 631 -13.53 9.52 -7.78
CA PRO A 631 -13.05 8.72 -8.90
C PRO A 631 -11.63 9.18 -9.32
N PRO A 632 -10.77 8.26 -9.79
CA PRO A 632 -11.10 6.89 -10.17
C PRO A 632 -11.04 5.87 -9.01
N TYR A 633 -10.52 6.23 -7.83
CA TYR A 633 -10.36 5.28 -6.71
C TYR A 633 -11.67 4.56 -6.34
N SER A 634 -12.75 5.33 -6.19
CA SER A 634 -14.08 4.79 -5.87
C SER A 634 -14.62 3.84 -6.94
N LEU A 635 -14.19 3.99 -8.21
CA LEU A 635 -14.58 3.10 -9.30
C LEU A 635 -13.95 1.71 -9.21
N PHE A 636 -12.83 1.56 -8.49
CA PHE A 636 -12.12 0.28 -8.41
C PHE A 636 -12.25 -0.39 -7.06
N ALA A 637 -12.27 0.40 -5.99
CA ALA A 637 -12.30 -0.09 -4.63
C ALA A 637 -13.67 0.13 -3.97
N GLY A 638 -14.51 1.01 -4.50
CA GLY A 638 -15.63 1.58 -3.75
C GLY A 638 -15.16 2.54 -2.65
N GLY A 639 -16.00 3.50 -2.28
CA GLY A 639 -15.71 4.48 -1.23
C GLY A 639 -16.38 4.13 0.10
N SER A 640 -15.87 4.69 1.19
CA SER A 640 -16.46 4.59 2.53
C SER A 640 -16.25 5.91 3.26
N VAL A 641 -17.33 6.64 3.54
CA VAL A 641 -17.26 7.97 4.17
C VAL A 641 -18.24 8.04 5.32
N VAL A 642 -17.79 8.48 6.48
CA VAL A 642 -18.67 8.93 7.57
C VAL A 642 -18.77 10.43 7.50
N ASN A 643 -19.97 10.97 7.34
CA ASN A 643 -20.22 12.41 7.33
C ASN A 643 -21.48 12.78 8.13
N ILE A 644 -21.62 14.08 8.38
CA ILE A 644 -22.75 14.67 9.09
C ILE A 644 -23.36 15.80 8.26
N ALA A 645 -24.68 15.91 8.29
CA ALA A 645 -25.41 17.09 7.80
C ALA A 645 -25.58 18.09 8.93
N ILE A 646 -25.18 19.35 8.71
CA ILE A 646 -25.26 20.42 9.71
C ILE A 646 -25.95 21.67 9.17
N GLU A 647 -26.72 22.29 10.04
CA GLU A 647 -27.26 23.63 9.86
C GLU A 647 -26.34 24.63 10.55
N LEU A 648 -26.31 25.85 10.02
CA LEU A 648 -25.51 26.94 10.58
C LEU A 648 -26.46 27.96 11.19
N ASN A 649 -26.24 28.30 12.47
CA ASN A 649 -27.09 29.21 13.23
C ASN A 649 -28.59 28.81 13.16
N GLY A 650 -28.87 27.51 13.20
CA GLY A 650 -30.24 26.96 13.18
C GLY A 650 -30.98 27.05 11.85
N GLN A 651 -30.28 27.30 10.73
CA GLN A 651 -30.90 27.31 9.40
C GLN A 651 -30.07 26.56 8.34
N PRO A 652 -30.74 25.93 7.36
CA PRO A 652 -30.10 25.49 6.12
C PRO A 652 -29.51 26.69 5.35
N PRO A 653 -28.19 26.77 5.17
CA PRO A 653 -27.52 27.96 4.66
C PRO A 653 -27.57 28.07 3.11
N LEU A 654 -27.99 27.02 2.42
CA LEU A 654 -28.11 26.98 0.95
C LEU A 654 -29.57 26.96 0.56
N GLN A 655 -30.01 27.94 -0.22
CA GLN A 655 -31.40 28.13 -0.59
C GLN A 655 -31.55 28.47 -2.07
N VAL A 656 -32.62 27.96 -2.68
CA VAL A 656 -32.96 28.15 -4.09
C VAL A 656 -34.44 28.45 -4.19
N TYR A 657 -34.78 29.47 -4.97
CA TYR A 657 -36.15 29.85 -5.29
C TYR A 657 -36.36 29.73 -6.79
N ILE A 658 -37.41 29.03 -7.22
CA ILE A 658 -37.78 28.88 -8.63
C ILE A 658 -39.24 29.30 -8.80
N LYS A 659 -39.50 30.21 -9.74
CA LYS A 659 -40.85 30.64 -10.08
C LYS A 659 -41.06 30.76 -11.60
N PRO A 660 -42.31 30.68 -12.07
CA PRO A 660 -42.64 30.95 -13.47
C PRO A 660 -42.25 32.37 -13.89
N CYS A 661 -41.78 32.53 -15.12
CA CYS A 661 -41.52 33.83 -15.74
C CYS A 661 -42.53 34.07 -16.88
N ALA A 662 -43.18 35.23 -16.89
CA ALA A 662 -44.16 35.59 -17.92
C ALA A 662 -43.53 35.67 -19.32
N GLU A 663 -42.26 36.03 -19.40
CA GLU A 663 -41.49 36.03 -20.65
C GLU A 663 -40.89 34.62 -20.86
N HIS A 664 -40.93 34.09 -22.08
CA HIS A 664 -40.37 32.77 -22.45
C HIS A 664 -38.83 32.77 -22.50
N ARG A 665 -38.21 33.12 -21.38
CA ARG A 665 -36.75 33.18 -21.18
C ARG A 665 -36.38 32.65 -19.80
N ILE A 666 -35.09 32.40 -19.59
CA ILE A 666 -34.57 31.97 -18.30
C ILE A 666 -33.84 33.14 -17.63
N VAL A 667 -34.18 33.42 -16.37
CA VAL A 667 -33.57 34.48 -15.56
C VAL A 667 -32.87 33.84 -14.37
N LEU A 668 -31.56 34.08 -14.25
CA LEU A 668 -30.73 33.56 -13.15
C LEU A 668 -30.32 34.73 -12.25
N ARG A 669 -30.49 34.58 -10.94
CA ARG A 669 -30.12 35.59 -9.93
C ARG A 669 -29.31 34.95 -8.80
N SER A 670 -28.27 35.64 -8.33
CA SER A 670 -27.54 35.28 -7.11
C SER A 670 -27.60 36.46 -6.15
N ILE A 671 -28.16 36.22 -4.97
CA ILE A 671 -28.30 37.25 -3.93
C ILE A 671 -26.95 37.57 -3.31
N ASP A 672 -26.15 36.53 -3.02
CA ASP A 672 -24.86 36.64 -2.35
C ASP A 672 -23.78 37.31 -3.23
N MET A 673 -23.82 37.09 -4.55
CA MET A 673 -22.90 37.74 -5.49
C MET A 673 -23.47 39.02 -6.11
N GLY A 674 -24.74 39.35 -5.86
CA GLY A 674 -25.41 40.50 -6.47
C GLY A 674 -25.48 40.44 -8.00
N ALA A 675 -25.54 39.23 -8.57
CA ALA A 675 -25.46 39.01 -10.01
C ALA A 675 -26.83 38.66 -10.61
N MET A 676 -27.02 38.98 -11.88
CA MET A 676 -28.18 38.58 -12.69
C MET A 676 -27.74 38.25 -14.11
N GLU A 677 -28.30 37.20 -14.68
CA GLU A 677 -28.09 36.81 -16.08
C GLU A 677 -29.41 36.40 -16.72
N VAL A 678 -29.63 36.77 -17.97
CA VAL A 678 -30.79 36.37 -18.77
C VAL A 678 -30.29 35.48 -19.91
N VAL A 679 -30.90 34.30 -20.05
CA VAL A 679 -30.53 33.27 -21.01
C VAL A 679 -31.70 33.05 -21.97
N ASN A 680 -31.43 33.25 -23.27
CA ASN A 680 -32.41 33.18 -24.35
C ASN A 680 -32.09 32.08 -25.38
N THR A 681 -30.84 31.60 -25.45
CA THR A 681 -30.42 30.58 -26.42
C THR A 681 -29.86 29.32 -25.78
N PHE A 682 -29.77 28.23 -26.57
CA PHE A 682 -29.14 26.99 -26.10
C PHE A 682 -27.64 27.18 -25.87
N GLU A 683 -26.95 27.97 -26.69
CA GLU A 683 -25.53 28.25 -26.56
C GLU A 683 -25.23 29.00 -25.25
N GLU A 684 -26.05 30.00 -24.91
CA GLU A 684 -25.95 30.72 -23.64
C GLU A 684 -26.18 29.79 -22.45
N LEU A 685 -27.11 28.85 -22.56
CA LEU A 685 -27.38 27.85 -21.52
C LEU A 685 -26.26 26.80 -21.40
N GLN A 686 -25.64 26.39 -22.50
CA GLN A 686 -24.55 25.42 -22.54
C GLN A 686 -23.20 25.99 -22.08
N SER A 687 -23.08 27.31 -21.94
CA SER A 687 -21.87 28.00 -21.46
C SER A 687 -21.57 27.83 -19.95
N TYR A 688 -21.89 26.68 -19.36
CA TYR A 688 -21.69 26.41 -17.93
C TYR A 688 -20.23 26.13 -17.55
N CYS A 689 -19.33 25.88 -18.50
CA CYS A 689 -17.90 25.65 -18.24
C CYS A 689 -17.07 26.94 -18.07
N MET A 690 -17.69 28.11 -18.09
CA MET A 690 -16.96 29.39 -17.95
C MET A 690 -16.44 29.60 -16.53
N ILE A 691 -15.13 29.78 -16.40
CA ILE A 691 -14.46 30.00 -15.12
C ILE A 691 -14.96 31.30 -14.48
N GLY A 692 -15.40 31.22 -13.23
CA GLY A 692 -15.82 32.40 -12.45
C GLY A 692 -17.25 32.89 -12.74
N SER A 693 -18.02 32.19 -13.59
CA SER A 693 -19.44 32.51 -13.76
C SER A 693 -20.23 32.20 -12.46
N PRO A 694 -21.03 33.13 -11.94
CA PRO A 694 -21.96 32.89 -10.83
C PRO A 694 -23.01 31.81 -11.15
N PHE A 695 -23.24 31.55 -12.44
CA PHE A 695 -24.40 30.80 -12.93
C PHE A 695 -24.06 29.49 -13.65
N SER A 696 -22.81 29.03 -13.56
CA SER A 696 -22.40 27.71 -14.07
C SER A 696 -23.27 26.56 -13.53
N ILE A 697 -23.54 26.55 -12.22
CA ILE A 697 -24.35 25.51 -11.56
C ILE A 697 -25.79 25.49 -12.09
N PRO A 698 -26.59 26.58 -12.03
CA PRO A 698 -27.97 26.53 -12.48
C PRO A 698 -28.10 26.28 -13.99
N LYS A 699 -27.16 26.76 -14.82
CA LYS A 699 -27.12 26.45 -16.25
C LYS A 699 -26.94 24.95 -16.52
N ALA A 700 -25.98 24.32 -15.86
CA ALA A 700 -25.77 22.88 -15.98
C ALA A 700 -26.95 22.07 -15.42
N ALA A 701 -27.58 22.54 -14.33
CA ALA A 701 -28.76 21.89 -13.77
C ALA A 701 -29.97 21.93 -14.72
N LEU A 702 -30.21 23.08 -15.38
CA LEU A 702 -31.22 23.23 -16.42
C LEU A 702 -30.94 22.35 -17.64
N ALA A 703 -29.68 22.26 -18.06
CA ALA A 703 -29.28 21.35 -19.13
C ALA A 703 -29.66 19.89 -18.77
N LEU A 704 -29.29 19.42 -17.57
CA LEU A 704 -29.64 18.09 -17.08
C LEU A 704 -31.15 17.87 -16.87
N ALA A 705 -31.91 18.92 -16.57
CA ALA A 705 -33.37 18.88 -16.50
C ALA A 705 -34.06 18.74 -17.87
N GLY A 706 -33.30 18.84 -18.97
CA GLY A 706 -33.78 18.63 -20.33
C GLY A 706 -34.00 19.93 -21.12
N PHE A 707 -33.52 21.08 -20.67
CA PHE A 707 -33.62 22.35 -21.42
C PHE A 707 -32.52 22.55 -22.47
N VAL A 708 -31.76 21.48 -22.78
CA VAL A 708 -30.74 21.45 -23.83
C VAL A 708 -30.95 20.18 -24.68
N PRO A 709 -30.78 20.23 -26.02
CA PRO A 709 -31.07 19.09 -26.90
C PRO A 709 -30.38 17.77 -26.55
N ALA A 710 -29.17 17.83 -25.98
CA ALA A 710 -28.40 16.66 -25.58
C ALA A 710 -29.10 15.82 -24.50
N PHE A 711 -29.85 16.47 -23.60
CA PHE A 711 -30.51 15.83 -22.45
C PHE A 711 -32.04 15.86 -22.55
N SER A 712 -32.59 16.48 -23.58
CA SER A 712 -34.03 16.54 -23.83
C SER A 712 -34.52 15.32 -24.60
N GLU A 713 -35.61 14.72 -24.16
CA GLU A 713 -36.31 13.66 -24.89
C GLU A 713 -36.88 14.18 -26.22
N THR A 714 -37.41 15.41 -26.23
CA THR A 714 -37.96 16.07 -27.42
C THR A 714 -36.99 17.11 -27.97
N ALA A 715 -36.80 17.13 -29.29
CA ALA A 715 -35.98 18.12 -29.96
C ALA A 715 -36.80 19.39 -30.26
N TYR A 716 -36.25 20.55 -29.91
CA TYR A 716 -36.83 21.86 -30.20
C TYR A 716 -35.85 22.69 -31.05
N PRO A 717 -36.34 23.57 -31.93
CA PRO A 717 -35.47 24.39 -32.78
C PRO A 717 -34.75 25.52 -32.03
N SER A 718 -35.31 26.00 -30.92
CA SER A 718 -34.71 27.02 -30.06
C SER A 718 -35.17 26.87 -28.61
N LEU A 719 -34.44 27.48 -27.67
CA LEU A 719 -34.81 27.49 -26.26
C LEU A 719 -36.15 28.20 -26.04
N GLU A 720 -36.40 29.31 -26.73
CA GLU A 720 -37.70 30.01 -26.68
C GLU A 720 -38.87 29.10 -27.05
N LYS A 721 -38.76 28.32 -28.14
CA LYS A 721 -39.81 27.36 -28.55
C LYS A 721 -39.99 26.22 -27.56
N GLN A 722 -38.92 25.80 -26.89
CA GLN A 722 -39.03 24.85 -25.80
C GLN A 722 -39.77 25.44 -24.60
N LEU A 723 -39.50 26.69 -24.23
CA LEU A 723 -40.17 27.38 -23.12
C LEU A 723 -41.64 27.69 -23.43
N GLU A 724 -41.98 28.03 -24.67
CA GLU A 724 -43.37 28.14 -25.15
C GLU A 724 -44.11 26.79 -24.98
N ALA A 725 -43.48 25.68 -25.39
CA ALA A 725 -44.05 24.34 -25.23
C ALA A 725 -44.15 23.90 -23.75
N PHE A 726 -43.20 24.32 -22.92
CA PHE A 726 -43.23 24.12 -21.46
C PHE A 726 -44.33 24.97 -20.79
N GLY A 727 -44.72 26.09 -21.40
CA GLY A 727 -45.83 26.96 -21.01
C GLY A 727 -45.44 28.24 -20.25
N THR A 728 -44.16 28.43 -19.93
CA THR A 728 -43.65 29.60 -19.19
C THR A 728 -42.12 29.69 -19.28
N GLY A 729 -41.54 30.88 -19.04
CA GLY A 729 -40.12 30.99 -18.72
C GLY A 729 -39.82 30.59 -17.28
N ILE A 730 -38.54 30.66 -16.88
CA ILE A 730 -38.09 30.20 -15.56
C ILE A 730 -37.23 31.27 -14.91
N GLU A 731 -37.54 31.66 -13.67
CA GLU A 731 -36.67 32.50 -12.86
C GLU A 731 -36.10 31.69 -11.68
N ILE A 732 -34.77 31.55 -11.62
CA ILE A 732 -34.04 30.86 -10.56
C ILE A 732 -33.23 31.89 -9.75
N THR A 733 -33.47 31.94 -8.44
CA THR A 733 -32.72 32.77 -7.50
C THR A 733 -31.95 31.90 -6.50
N LEU A 734 -30.65 32.12 -6.38
CA LEU A 734 -29.75 31.40 -5.49
C LEU A 734 -29.35 32.27 -4.29
N LEU A 735 -29.23 31.64 -3.13
CA LEU A 735 -28.65 32.21 -1.93
C LEU A 735 -27.70 31.21 -1.26
N SER A 736 -26.43 31.59 -1.12
CA SER A 736 -25.46 30.89 -0.27
C SER A 736 -25.07 31.79 0.90
N ALA A 737 -25.46 31.42 2.12
CA ALA A 737 -25.06 32.14 3.34
C ALA A 737 -23.61 31.83 3.78
N ILE A 738 -22.85 31.07 2.97
CA ILE A 738 -21.48 30.67 3.25
C ILE A 738 -20.57 31.09 2.08
N PRO A 739 -19.39 31.67 2.36
CA PRO A 739 -18.42 32.00 1.31
C PRO A 739 -17.98 30.77 0.49
N ALA A 740 -17.70 30.98 -0.79
CA ALA A 740 -17.03 29.98 -1.61
C ALA A 740 -15.66 29.59 -1.02
N GLY A 741 -15.27 28.33 -1.17
CA GLY A 741 -14.02 27.80 -0.58
C GLY A 741 -14.08 27.57 0.93
N SER A 742 -15.29 27.42 1.49
CA SER A 742 -15.53 27.09 2.91
C SER A 742 -15.06 25.69 3.31
N GLY A 743 -15.00 24.75 2.37
CA GLY A 743 -14.74 23.34 2.66
C GLY A 743 -15.94 22.56 3.19
N LEU A 744 -17.15 23.13 3.20
CA LEU A 744 -18.37 22.48 3.70
C LEU A 744 -19.22 21.81 2.60
N GLY A 745 -18.65 21.60 1.40
CA GLY A 745 -19.35 21.00 0.26
C GLY A 745 -20.39 21.92 -0.39
N THR A 746 -20.24 23.22 -0.18
CA THR A 746 -21.20 24.26 -0.59
C THR A 746 -21.59 24.15 -2.06
N SER A 747 -20.64 24.00 -2.98
CA SER A 747 -20.92 23.96 -4.42
C SER A 747 -21.75 22.74 -4.84
N SER A 748 -21.37 21.54 -4.40
CA SER A 748 -22.07 20.30 -4.70
C SER A 748 -23.48 20.29 -4.13
N ILE A 749 -23.62 20.71 -2.87
CA ILE A 749 -24.92 20.73 -2.20
C ILE A 749 -25.82 21.81 -2.80
N LEU A 750 -25.27 22.97 -3.19
CA LEU A 750 -26.03 23.98 -3.92
C LEU A 750 -26.54 23.42 -5.26
N ALA A 751 -25.69 22.70 -5.99
CA ALA A 751 -26.11 22.00 -7.21
C ALA A 751 -27.22 20.98 -6.96
N SER A 752 -27.12 20.16 -5.89
CA SER A 752 -28.21 19.27 -5.48
C SER A 752 -29.50 20.02 -5.13
N THR A 753 -29.38 21.16 -4.46
CA THR A 753 -30.54 21.99 -4.07
C THR A 753 -31.25 22.56 -5.30
N VAL A 754 -30.48 23.02 -6.30
CA VAL A 754 -31.03 23.49 -7.58
C VAL A 754 -31.69 22.34 -8.34
N LEU A 755 -31.02 21.19 -8.47
CA LEU A 755 -31.57 20.01 -9.15
C LEU A 755 -32.83 19.48 -8.47
N GLY A 756 -32.86 19.42 -7.15
CA GLY A 756 -34.03 19.00 -6.39
C GLY A 756 -35.20 19.97 -6.52
N SER A 757 -34.92 21.28 -6.51
CA SER A 757 -35.96 22.32 -6.73
C SER A 757 -36.50 22.28 -8.16
N LEU A 758 -35.62 22.08 -9.16
CA LEU A 758 -36.01 21.88 -10.55
C LEU A 758 -36.81 20.59 -10.73
N SER A 759 -36.49 19.53 -9.99
CA SER A 759 -37.24 18.28 -10.07
C SER A 759 -38.71 18.46 -9.68
N ASP A 760 -38.96 19.22 -8.60
CA ASP A 760 -40.31 19.56 -8.16
C ASP A 760 -41.01 20.49 -9.16
N PHE A 761 -40.33 21.57 -9.59
CA PHE A 761 -40.85 22.58 -10.52
C PHE A 761 -41.20 22.02 -11.91
N CYS A 762 -40.35 21.13 -12.44
CA CYS A 762 -40.46 20.53 -13.76
C CYS A 762 -41.10 19.12 -13.75
N GLY A 763 -41.66 18.66 -12.62
CA GLY A 763 -42.38 17.38 -12.55
C GLY A 763 -41.53 16.17 -12.95
N LEU A 764 -40.22 16.21 -12.67
CA LEU A 764 -39.24 15.21 -13.11
C LEU A 764 -39.20 13.97 -12.20
N MET A 765 -39.82 14.06 -11.02
CA MET A 765 -39.98 12.95 -10.06
C MET A 765 -38.66 12.28 -9.64
N TRP A 766 -37.59 13.06 -9.49
CA TRP A 766 -36.31 12.54 -9.00
C TRP A 766 -36.35 12.37 -7.49
N ASP A 767 -35.94 11.19 -7.02
CA ASP A 767 -35.69 10.98 -5.61
C ASP A 767 -34.33 11.59 -5.19
N LYS A 768 -34.03 11.54 -3.88
CA LYS A 768 -32.77 12.08 -3.33
C LYS A 768 -31.53 11.41 -3.95
N ASN A 769 -31.58 10.11 -4.28
CA ASN A 769 -30.44 9.39 -4.85
C ASN A 769 -30.19 9.83 -6.29
N GLU A 770 -31.23 9.98 -7.10
CA GLU A 770 -31.15 10.48 -8.47
C GLU A 770 -30.68 11.95 -8.49
N ILE A 771 -31.15 12.79 -7.55
CA ILE A 771 -30.63 14.16 -7.37
C ILE A 771 -29.12 14.13 -7.11
N CYS A 772 -28.65 13.28 -6.18
CA CYS A 772 -27.22 13.16 -5.88
C CYS A 772 -26.40 12.60 -7.06
N ARG A 773 -26.95 11.62 -7.81
CA ARG A 773 -26.33 11.08 -9.02
C ARG A 773 -26.20 12.15 -10.11
N ARG A 774 -27.26 12.92 -10.35
CA ARG A 774 -27.24 14.05 -11.30
C ARG A 774 -26.33 15.18 -10.84
N THR A 775 -26.20 15.37 -9.52
CA THR A 775 -25.22 16.32 -8.98
C THR A 775 -23.79 15.90 -9.32
N LEU A 776 -23.45 14.62 -9.14
CA LEU A 776 -22.12 14.12 -9.53
C LEU A 776 -21.84 14.39 -11.01
N ALA A 777 -22.81 14.10 -11.88
CA ALA A 777 -22.70 14.38 -13.31
C ALA A 777 -22.56 15.87 -13.63
N LEU A 778 -23.31 16.72 -12.93
CA LEU A 778 -23.21 18.17 -13.04
C LEU A 778 -21.78 18.63 -12.72
N GLU A 779 -21.16 18.13 -11.65
CA GLU A 779 -19.77 18.49 -11.31
C GLU A 779 -18.76 18.06 -12.37
N GLN A 780 -18.98 16.89 -12.98
CA GLN A 780 -18.15 16.43 -14.08
C GLN A 780 -18.29 17.34 -15.30
N LEU A 781 -19.50 17.80 -15.62
CA LEU A 781 -19.76 18.81 -16.66
C LEU A 781 -19.06 20.14 -16.34
N LEU A 782 -19.02 20.55 -15.07
CA LEU A 782 -18.34 21.76 -14.60
C LEU A 782 -16.81 21.64 -14.53
N THR A 783 -16.24 20.47 -14.83
CA THR A 783 -14.78 20.20 -14.77
C THR A 783 -14.16 20.35 -13.38
N THR A 784 -14.98 20.38 -12.33
CA THR A 784 -14.52 20.56 -10.94
C THR A 784 -13.97 19.25 -10.37
N GLY A 785 -14.48 18.09 -10.82
CA GLY A 785 -13.85 16.78 -10.62
C GLY A 785 -14.01 16.16 -9.22
N GLY A 786 -15.12 16.40 -8.52
CA GLY A 786 -15.37 15.88 -7.17
C GLY A 786 -15.79 14.40 -7.09
N GLY A 787 -15.82 13.90 -5.85
CA GLY A 787 -16.43 12.63 -5.49
C GLY A 787 -17.91 12.78 -5.14
N TRP A 788 -18.52 11.74 -4.54
CA TRP A 788 -19.95 11.74 -4.23
C TRP A 788 -20.30 12.18 -2.81
N GLN A 789 -19.34 12.34 -1.91
CA GLN A 789 -19.64 12.52 -0.48
C GLN A 789 -20.41 13.80 -0.16
N ASP A 790 -20.23 14.87 -0.94
CA ASP A 790 -20.71 16.21 -0.62
C ASP A 790 -22.23 16.28 -0.75
N GLN A 791 -22.73 15.87 -1.92
CA GLN A 791 -24.17 15.83 -2.19
C GLN A 791 -24.90 14.90 -1.24
N TYR A 792 -24.41 13.66 -1.04
CA TYR A 792 -25.05 12.72 -0.13
C TYR A 792 -24.96 13.22 1.31
N GLY A 793 -23.86 13.90 1.67
CA GLY A 793 -23.63 14.50 2.97
C GLY A 793 -24.65 15.57 3.36
N GLY A 794 -25.02 16.46 2.43
CA GLY A 794 -25.98 17.53 2.69
C GLY A 794 -27.44 17.19 2.37
N VAL A 795 -27.70 16.36 1.35
CA VAL A 795 -29.08 16.02 0.92
C VAL A 795 -29.77 15.08 1.92
N LEU A 796 -29.00 14.19 2.55
CA LEU A 796 -29.51 13.27 3.57
C LEU A 796 -29.23 13.83 4.97
N GLN A 797 -30.14 13.59 5.90
CA GLN A 797 -30.07 14.05 7.28
C GLN A 797 -29.02 13.31 8.12
N GLY A 798 -28.73 13.88 9.29
CA GLY A 798 -28.04 13.22 10.40
C GLY A 798 -26.61 12.77 10.11
N ILE A 799 -26.16 11.85 10.96
CA ILE A 799 -24.86 11.18 10.90
C ILE A 799 -25.02 9.88 10.12
N LYS A 800 -24.12 9.62 9.18
CA LYS A 800 -24.25 8.48 8.27
C LYS A 800 -22.91 7.95 7.80
N LEU A 801 -22.83 6.64 7.71
CA LEU A 801 -21.82 5.91 6.95
C LEU A 801 -22.37 5.64 5.54
N LEU A 802 -21.65 6.12 4.54
CA LEU A 802 -21.97 5.97 3.13
C LEU A 802 -20.93 5.05 2.48
N GLN A 803 -21.38 4.02 1.77
CA GLN A 803 -20.47 3.05 1.14
C GLN A 803 -20.88 2.74 -0.29
N THR A 804 -19.93 2.75 -1.23
CA THR A 804 -20.16 2.27 -2.60
C THR A 804 -19.37 0.99 -2.86
N GLU A 805 -19.82 0.24 -3.85
CA GLU A 805 -19.03 -0.83 -4.46
C GLU A 805 -18.18 -0.28 -5.62
N ALA A 806 -17.28 -1.12 -6.13
CA ALA A 806 -16.53 -0.82 -7.33
C ALA A 806 -17.45 -0.75 -8.57
N GLY A 807 -17.15 0.15 -9.50
CA GLY A 807 -17.85 0.31 -10.77
C GLY A 807 -18.29 1.75 -11.04
N PHE A 808 -18.82 2.01 -12.23
CA PHE A 808 -19.31 3.34 -12.61
C PHE A 808 -20.63 3.71 -11.93
N ALA A 809 -21.40 2.73 -11.49
CA ALA A 809 -22.62 2.92 -10.71
C ALA A 809 -22.28 3.26 -9.25
N GLN A 810 -21.85 4.49 -8.99
CA GLN A 810 -21.54 4.99 -7.66
C GLN A 810 -22.83 5.38 -6.91
N GLN A 811 -23.56 4.39 -6.41
CA GLN A 811 -24.78 4.54 -5.61
C GLN A 811 -24.49 4.13 -4.15
N PRO A 812 -24.26 5.08 -3.24
CA PRO A 812 -23.92 4.77 -1.85
C PRO A 812 -25.06 4.08 -1.10
N LEU A 813 -24.74 2.96 -0.46
CA LEU A 813 -25.53 2.40 0.63
C LEU A 813 -25.42 3.31 1.84
N VAL A 814 -26.56 3.72 2.39
CA VAL A 814 -26.65 4.64 3.53
C VAL A 814 -26.93 3.85 4.81
N ARG A 815 -26.10 4.05 5.84
CA ARG A 815 -26.31 3.54 7.20
C ARG A 815 -26.30 4.70 8.18
N TRP A 816 -27.45 5.01 8.77
CA TRP A 816 -27.56 6.06 9.79
C TRP A 816 -26.90 5.62 11.10
N LEU A 817 -26.22 6.55 11.75
CA LEU A 817 -25.50 6.33 13.01
C LEU A 817 -26.15 7.11 14.17
N PRO A 818 -25.99 6.67 15.43
CA PRO A 818 -26.56 7.36 16.59
C PRO A 818 -26.06 8.79 16.75
N GLU A 819 -26.96 9.71 17.12
CA GLU A 819 -26.69 11.15 17.23
C GLU A 819 -26.24 11.59 18.63
N HIS A 820 -26.14 10.65 19.58
CA HIS A 820 -25.93 10.93 20.99
C HIS A 820 -24.64 11.73 21.26
N LEU A 821 -23.55 11.42 20.55
CA LEU A 821 -22.29 12.16 20.67
C LEU A 821 -22.42 13.66 20.37
N PHE A 822 -23.37 14.06 19.51
CA PHE A 822 -23.55 15.46 19.10
C PHE A 822 -24.71 16.16 19.82
N THR A 823 -25.61 15.40 20.44
CA THR A 823 -26.85 15.92 21.04
C THR A 823 -26.83 15.87 22.56
N HIS A 824 -26.05 14.97 23.17
CA HIS A 824 -25.98 14.83 24.61
C HIS A 824 -25.34 16.07 25.26
N PRO A 825 -25.89 16.60 26.38
CA PRO A 825 -25.40 17.82 27.01
C PRO A 825 -23.91 17.81 27.41
N GLU A 826 -23.38 16.62 27.73
CA GLU A 826 -21.96 16.46 28.12
C GLU A 826 -21.00 16.76 26.96
N TYR A 827 -21.38 16.42 25.72
CA TYR A 827 -20.50 16.46 24.55
C TYR A 827 -20.87 17.55 23.55
N ARG A 828 -22.14 17.98 23.52
CA ARG A 828 -22.67 18.97 22.57
C ARG A 828 -21.80 20.22 22.47
N ASP A 829 -21.40 20.79 23.61
CA ASP A 829 -20.61 22.01 23.66
C ASP A 829 -19.13 21.81 23.32
N CYS A 830 -18.67 20.56 23.27
CA CYS A 830 -17.31 20.19 22.89
C CYS A 830 -17.08 20.24 21.37
N HIS A 831 -18.14 20.28 20.56
CA HIS A 831 -18.01 20.39 19.12
C HIS A 831 -17.99 21.86 18.69
N LEU A 832 -16.90 22.29 18.07
CA LEU A 832 -16.67 23.68 17.69
C LEU A 832 -16.43 23.81 16.19
N LEU A 833 -17.04 24.83 15.59
CA LEU A 833 -16.84 25.18 14.19
C LEU A 833 -16.34 26.63 14.08
N TYR A 834 -15.15 26.78 13.51
CA TYR A 834 -14.47 28.07 13.39
C TYR A 834 -14.18 28.37 11.92
N TYR A 835 -14.70 29.47 11.40
CA TYR A 835 -14.30 29.95 10.08
C TYR A 835 -12.93 30.61 10.20
N THR A 836 -11.92 30.09 9.51
CA THR A 836 -10.54 30.61 9.60
C THR A 836 -10.37 31.95 8.89
N GLY A 837 -11.30 32.34 8.00
CA GLY A 837 -11.15 33.51 7.12
C GLY A 837 -10.16 33.33 5.97
N ILE A 838 -9.44 32.21 5.94
CA ILE A 838 -8.50 31.84 4.88
C ILE A 838 -9.27 31.10 3.80
N THR A 839 -9.23 31.56 2.55
CA THR A 839 -9.91 30.91 1.42
C THR A 839 -8.91 30.57 0.32
N ARG A 840 -8.91 29.32 -0.13
CA ARG A 840 -8.12 28.86 -1.28
C ARG A 840 -8.99 27.96 -2.17
N THR A 841 -8.73 27.99 -3.47
CA THR A 841 -9.39 27.08 -4.41
C THR A 841 -8.81 25.67 -4.27
N ALA A 842 -9.67 24.69 -3.98
CA ALA A 842 -9.31 23.28 -3.82
C ALA A 842 -8.88 22.58 -5.13
N LYS A 843 -9.03 23.24 -6.29
CA LYS A 843 -8.83 22.64 -7.62
C LYS A 843 -7.43 22.07 -7.83
N GLY A 844 -6.40 22.74 -7.29
CA GLY A 844 -5.01 22.27 -7.40
C GLY A 844 -4.74 20.99 -6.60
N ILE A 845 -5.19 20.96 -5.33
CA ILE A 845 -5.06 19.79 -4.43
C ILE A 845 -5.78 18.58 -5.03
N LEU A 846 -7.01 18.79 -5.50
CA LEU A 846 -7.82 17.72 -6.08
C LEU A 846 -7.20 17.16 -7.37
N ALA A 847 -6.69 18.02 -8.25
CA ALA A 847 -6.05 17.57 -9.47
C ALA A 847 -4.82 16.69 -9.19
N GLU A 848 -3.98 17.05 -8.22
CA GLU A 848 -2.77 16.29 -7.92
C GLU A 848 -3.08 14.93 -7.28
N ILE A 849 -4.02 14.88 -6.32
CA ILE A 849 -4.45 13.61 -5.73
C ILE A 849 -5.06 12.68 -6.79
N VAL A 850 -5.92 13.22 -7.67
CA VAL A 850 -6.55 12.42 -8.74
C VAL A 850 -5.52 11.97 -9.78
N ARG A 851 -4.51 12.78 -10.10
CA ARG A 851 -3.37 12.36 -10.92
C ARG A 851 -2.65 11.15 -10.31
N SER A 852 -2.37 11.19 -9.00
CA SER A 852 -1.75 10.07 -8.28
C SER A 852 -2.63 8.81 -8.31
N MET A 853 -3.95 8.95 -8.23
CA MET A 853 -4.90 7.83 -8.41
C MET A 853 -4.89 7.27 -9.84
N PHE A 854 -4.86 8.13 -10.87
CA PHE A 854 -4.71 7.69 -12.26
C PHE A 854 -3.38 6.99 -12.53
N LEU A 855 -2.35 7.34 -11.78
CA LEU A 855 -1.03 6.71 -11.88
C LEU A 855 -0.90 5.47 -10.99
N ASN A 856 -1.95 5.04 -10.29
CA ASN A 856 -1.90 3.93 -9.33
C ASN A 856 -0.73 4.07 -8.33
N SER A 857 -0.43 5.28 -7.85
CA SER A 857 0.68 5.48 -6.92
C SER A 857 0.49 4.60 -5.68
N SER A 858 1.44 3.71 -5.43
CA SER A 858 1.45 2.76 -4.31
C SER A 858 1.12 3.42 -2.97
N LEU A 859 1.85 4.51 -2.66
CA LEU A 859 1.68 5.30 -1.45
C LEU A 859 0.24 5.83 -1.30
N HIS A 860 -0.29 6.46 -2.35
CA HIS A 860 -1.62 7.08 -2.30
C HIS A 860 -2.72 6.03 -2.24
N LEU A 861 -2.61 4.94 -2.99
CA LEU A 861 -3.59 3.85 -2.96
C LEU A 861 -3.63 3.16 -1.59
N GLY A 862 -2.47 2.90 -1.00
CA GLY A 862 -2.37 2.33 0.35
C GLY A 862 -3.00 3.24 1.42
N LEU A 863 -2.73 4.56 1.34
CA LEU A 863 -3.35 5.53 2.24
C LEU A 863 -4.87 5.62 2.06
N LEU A 864 -5.37 5.58 0.82
CA LEU A 864 -6.82 5.58 0.57
C LEU A 864 -7.50 4.30 1.09
N GLU A 865 -6.85 3.14 0.99
CA GLU A 865 -7.31 1.89 1.59
C GLU A 865 -7.41 2.00 3.13
N GLU A 866 -6.40 2.60 3.76
CA GLU A 866 -6.43 2.88 5.20
C GLU A 866 -7.51 3.89 5.59
N MET A 867 -7.74 4.92 4.79
CA MET A 867 -8.81 5.88 5.02
C MET A 867 -10.19 5.23 4.91
N LYS A 868 -10.34 4.27 3.98
CA LYS A 868 -11.57 3.49 3.83
C LYS A 868 -11.84 2.62 5.05
N ALA A 869 -10.82 1.95 5.58
CA ALA A 869 -10.91 1.19 6.83
C ALA A 869 -11.19 2.10 8.03
N HIS A 870 -10.50 3.24 8.11
CA HIS A 870 -10.68 4.25 9.16
C HIS A 870 -12.11 4.81 9.25
N ALA A 871 -12.83 4.87 8.14
CA ALA A 871 -14.25 5.22 8.14
C ALA A 871 -15.11 4.20 8.92
N LEU A 872 -14.73 2.92 8.92
CA LEU A 872 -15.39 1.88 9.70
C LEU A 872 -15.04 2.02 11.19
N ASP A 873 -13.77 2.27 11.51
CA ASP A 873 -13.33 2.56 12.89
C ASP A 873 -14.14 3.73 13.49
N MET A 874 -14.31 4.80 12.70
CA MET A 874 -15.12 5.97 13.07
C MET A 874 -16.60 5.61 13.29
N ALA A 875 -17.18 4.82 12.39
CA ALA A 875 -18.57 4.40 12.52
C ALA A 875 -18.79 3.55 13.79
N GLU A 876 -17.85 2.66 14.10
CA GLU A 876 -17.89 1.83 15.30
C GLU A 876 -17.77 2.66 16.59
N ALA A 877 -16.84 3.63 16.64
CA ALA A 877 -16.71 4.54 17.78
C ALA A 877 -18.00 5.34 18.03
N ILE A 878 -18.66 5.83 16.97
CA ILE A 878 -19.95 6.51 17.08
C ILE A 878 -21.04 5.56 17.58
N GLN A 879 -21.11 4.33 17.05
CA GLN A 879 -22.10 3.33 17.48
C GLN A 879 -21.95 2.95 18.95
N ARG A 880 -20.71 2.89 19.45
CA ARG A 880 -20.39 2.60 20.86
C ARG A 880 -20.55 3.82 21.78
N ASN A 881 -20.87 4.99 21.23
CA ASN A 881 -20.89 6.28 21.94
C ASN A 881 -19.56 6.59 22.65
N ASP A 882 -18.43 6.20 22.06
CA ASP A 882 -17.10 6.49 22.58
C ASP A 882 -16.61 7.86 22.09
N PHE A 883 -16.89 8.90 22.87
CA PHE A 883 -16.53 10.28 22.54
C PHE A 883 -15.02 10.52 22.44
N LYS A 884 -14.23 9.86 23.31
CA LYS A 884 -12.78 10.02 23.33
C LYS A 884 -12.16 9.43 22.06
N SER A 885 -12.55 8.20 21.72
CA SER A 885 -12.10 7.54 20.49
C SER A 885 -12.57 8.31 19.25
N PHE A 886 -13.82 8.80 19.22
CA PHE A 886 -14.31 9.68 18.14
C PHE A 886 -13.39 10.89 17.92
N GLY A 887 -13.06 11.63 18.98
CA GLY A 887 -12.18 12.80 18.90
C GLY A 887 -10.78 12.45 18.38
N THR A 888 -10.17 11.37 18.88
CA THR A 888 -8.86 10.89 18.40
C THR A 888 -8.91 10.47 16.92
N LEU A 889 -9.98 9.80 16.49
CA LEU A 889 -10.16 9.38 15.10
C LEU A 889 -10.35 10.57 14.14
N VAL A 890 -10.95 11.68 14.59
CA VAL A 890 -10.97 12.95 13.82
C VAL A 890 -9.54 13.47 13.62
N GLY A 891 -8.70 13.42 14.65
CA GLY A 891 -7.28 13.75 14.56
C GLY A 891 -6.51 12.85 13.59
N LYS A 892 -6.77 11.53 13.62
CA LYS A 892 -6.20 10.58 12.65
C LYS A 892 -6.61 10.91 11.21
N THR A 893 -7.87 11.29 10.96
CA THR A 893 -8.30 11.76 9.64
C THR A 893 -7.54 13.00 9.18
N TRP A 894 -7.20 13.92 10.08
CA TRP A 894 -6.39 15.07 9.73
C TRP A 894 -4.98 14.68 9.29
N MET A 895 -4.34 13.77 10.02
CA MET A 895 -3.02 13.24 9.66
C MET A 895 -3.06 12.53 8.29
N GLN A 896 -4.08 11.71 8.03
CA GLN A 896 -4.27 11.06 6.73
C GLN A 896 -4.46 12.06 5.59
N LYS A 897 -5.25 13.13 5.77
CA LYS A 897 -5.42 14.17 4.74
C LYS A 897 -4.12 14.93 4.47
N LYS A 898 -3.31 15.22 5.49
CA LYS A 898 -1.99 15.83 5.31
C LYS A 898 -1.01 14.91 4.58
N ALA A 899 -1.09 13.60 4.81
CA ALA A 899 -0.27 12.62 4.12
C ALA A 899 -0.67 12.44 2.64
N LEU A 900 -1.95 12.65 2.29
CA LEU A 900 -2.40 12.65 0.89
C LEU A 900 -1.86 13.83 0.09
N ASP A 901 -1.86 15.03 0.68
CA ASP A 901 -1.33 16.23 0.03
C ASP A 901 -0.85 17.25 1.05
N SER A 902 0.39 17.72 0.87
CA SER A 902 1.02 18.73 1.73
C SER A 902 0.32 20.09 1.68
N GLY A 903 -0.39 20.40 0.58
CA GLY A 903 -1.19 21.61 0.43
C GLY A 903 -2.45 21.65 1.31
N THR A 904 -2.80 20.53 1.97
CA THR A 904 -3.95 20.43 2.88
C THR A 904 -3.84 21.38 4.08
N ASN A 905 -2.64 21.60 4.63
CA ASN A 905 -2.43 22.40 5.83
C ASN A 905 -1.41 23.54 5.61
N PRO A 906 -1.86 24.73 5.20
CA PRO A 906 -0.98 25.89 5.09
C PRO A 906 -0.45 26.35 6.45
N PRO A 907 0.73 27.01 6.51
CA PRO A 907 1.29 27.51 7.77
C PRO A 907 0.32 28.35 8.60
N ALA A 908 -0.45 29.23 7.97
CA ALA A 908 -1.43 30.07 8.66
C ALA A 908 -2.58 29.28 9.34
N VAL A 909 -2.91 28.09 8.85
CA VAL A 909 -3.88 27.19 9.52
C VAL A 909 -3.19 26.46 10.68
N GLU A 910 -1.96 26.02 10.50
CA GLU A 910 -1.17 25.40 11.56
C GLU A 910 -0.93 26.36 12.75
N ASP A 911 -0.75 27.66 12.50
CA ASP A 911 -0.62 28.68 13.55
C ASP A 911 -1.88 28.81 14.41
N ILE A 912 -3.07 28.65 13.81
CA ILE A 912 -4.34 28.61 14.55
C ILE A 912 -4.41 27.33 15.39
N ILE A 913 -4.05 26.19 14.80
CA ILE A 913 -4.05 24.88 15.46
C ILE A 913 -3.09 24.84 16.64
N CYS A 914 -1.88 25.38 16.50
CA CYS A 914 -0.86 25.38 17.55
C CYS A 914 -1.32 26.06 18.85
N GLN A 915 -2.23 27.03 18.75
CA GLN A 915 -2.78 27.74 19.92
C GLN A 915 -3.80 26.91 20.71
N ILE A 916 -4.41 25.90 20.09
CA ILE A 916 -5.58 25.19 20.64
C ILE A 916 -5.40 23.69 20.80
N LYS A 917 -4.37 23.10 20.17
CA LYS A 917 -4.20 21.63 20.07
C LYS A 917 -4.23 20.92 21.43
N ASP A 918 -3.68 21.54 22.48
CA ASP A 918 -3.63 20.96 23.83
C ASP A 918 -5.01 20.86 24.50
N TYR A 919 -6.00 21.59 24.01
CA TYR A 919 -7.38 21.58 24.50
C TYR A 919 -8.31 20.67 23.68
N THR A 920 -7.81 20.09 22.58
CA THR A 920 -8.59 19.25 21.67
C THR A 920 -8.27 17.76 21.82
N LEU A 921 -9.27 16.92 21.55
CA LEU A 921 -9.06 15.49 21.23
C LEU A 921 -8.65 15.31 19.77
N GLY A 922 -9.18 16.16 18.88
CA GLY A 922 -8.85 16.18 17.47
C GLY A 922 -9.47 17.38 16.75
N TYR A 923 -8.96 17.66 15.55
CA TYR A 923 -9.38 18.78 14.72
C TYR A 923 -9.07 18.47 13.26
N LYS A 924 -9.78 19.12 12.33
CA LYS A 924 -9.52 19.01 10.88
C LYS A 924 -10.17 20.14 10.09
N LEU A 925 -9.67 20.34 8.87
CA LEU A 925 -10.45 21.01 7.83
C LEU A 925 -11.44 20.00 7.20
N PRO A 926 -12.76 20.30 7.16
CA PRO A 926 -13.75 19.43 6.53
C PRO A 926 -13.60 19.34 4.99
N GLY A 927 -13.08 20.37 4.35
CA GLY A 927 -12.92 20.39 2.90
C GLY A 927 -11.71 19.60 2.38
N ALA A 928 -11.40 19.78 1.11
CA ALA A 928 -10.15 19.28 0.51
C ALA A 928 -8.88 19.76 1.24
N GLY A 929 -8.94 20.89 1.95
CA GLY A 929 -7.82 21.50 2.68
C GLY A 929 -7.50 22.90 2.16
N GLY A 930 -6.42 23.49 2.66
CA GLY A 930 -5.90 24.78 2.20
C GLY A 930 -6.58 26.03 2.80
N GLY A 931 -7.63 25.86 3.61
CA GLY A 931 -8.38 26.94 4.26
C GLY A 931 -9.84 26.56 4.54
N GLY A 932 -10.68 27.54 4.85
CA GLY A 932 -12.12 27.37 5.08
C GLY A 932 -12.46 27.25 6.56
N TYR A 933 -13.34 26.32 6.91
CA TYR A 933 -13.71 26.04 8.29
C TYR A 933 -12.75 25.04 8.94
N LEU A 934 -12.46 25.26 10.23
CA LEU A 934 -11.79 24.33 11.13
C LEU A 934 -12.85 23.74 12.07
N TYR A 935 -13.01 22.42 12.01
CA TYR A 935 -13.83 21.65 12.95
C TYR A 935 -12.94 21.11 14.06
N MET A 936 -13.37 21.26 15.31
CA MET A 936 -12.60 20.87 16.50
C MET A 936 -13.49 20.09 17.46
N VAL A 937 -12.91 19.08 18.09
CA VAL A 937 -13.49 18.32 19.19
C VAL A 937 -12.68 18.64 20.44
N ALA A 938 -13.26 19.42 21.35
CA ALA A 938 -12.64 19.74 22.64
C ALA A 938 -12.61 18.51 23.56
N LYS A 939 -11.70 18.48 24.52
CA LYS A 939 -11.61 17.42 25.54
C LYS A 939 -12.85 17.35 26.44
N ASP A 940 -13.37 18.52 26.80
CA ASP A 940 -14.51 18.72 27.68
C ASP A 940 -15.07 20.15 27.48
N PRO A 941 -16.22 20.50 28.08
CA PRO A 941 -16.81 21.83 27.93
C PRO A 941 -15.92 22.99 28.43
N GLN A 942 -15.05 22.77 29.42
CA GLN A 942 -14.13 23.82 29.90
C GLN A 942 -13.02 24.08 28.89
N ALA A 943 -12.48 23.03 28.28
CA ALA A 943 -11.54 23.13 27.18
C ALA A 943 -12.18 23.86 25.98
N ALA A 944 -13.47 23.60 25.70
CA ALA A 944 -14.20 24.30 24.64
C ALA A 944 -14.31 25.81 24.90
N LEU A 945 -14.57 26.22 26.14
CA LEU A 945 -14.57 27.64 26.54
C LEU A 945 -13.20 28.29 26.35
N ARG A 946 -12.12 27.62 26.77
CA ARG A 946 -10.74 28.12 26.57
C ARG A 946 -10.38 28.29 25.10
N ILE A 947 -10.79 27.35 24.25
CA ILE A 947 -10.61 27.46 22.79
C ILE A 947 -11.34 28.69 22.26
N ARG A 948 -12.58 28.90 22.69
CA ARG A 948 -13.38 30.07 22.29
C ARG A 948 -12.73 31.38 22.74
N GLU A 949 -12.29 31.48 23.98
CA GLU A 949 -11.58 32.65 24.51
C GLU A 949 -10.30 32.93 23.72
N THR A 950 -9.46 31.92 23.53
CA THR A 950 -8.16 32.04 22.84
C THR A 950 -8.34 32.56 21.41
N LEU A 951 -9.23 31.94 20.62
CA LEU A 951 -9.44 32.32 19.22
C LEU A 951 -10.27 33.59 19.02
N THR A 952 -10.93 34.10 20.09
CA THR A 952 -11.63 35.39 20.08
C THR A 952 -10.69 36.53 20.48
N LEU A 953 -9.71 36.28 21.35
CA LEU A 953 -8.67 37.25 21.71
C LEU A 953 -7.60 37.37 20.61
N ASN A 954 -7.20 36.25 20.03
CA ASN A 954 -6.14 36.17 19.02
C ASN A 954 -6.71 35.91 17.62
N VAL A 955 -7.57 36.81 17.14
CA VAL A 955 -8.22 36.64 15.84
C VAL A 955 -7.18 36.73 14.72
N PRO A 956 -7.03 35.70 13.86
CA PRO A 956 -5.99 35.67 12.82
C PRO A 956 -6.26 36.67 11.69
N ASN A 957 -7.52 37.03 11.43
CA ASN A 957 -7.91 38.03 10.45
C ASN A 957 -9.37 38.51 10.69
N PRO A 958 -9.80 39.66 10.13
CA PRO A 958 -11.12 40.23 10.41
C PRO A 958 -12.33 39.37 10.04
N ARG A 959 -12.14 38.32 9.22
CA ARG A 959 -13.23 37.43 8.81
C ARG A 959 -13.39 36.23 9.75
N ALA A 960 -12.35 35.90 10.51
CA ALA A 960 -12.32 34.69 11.31
C ALA A 960 -13.28 34.78 12.50
N ARG A 961 -14.08 33.74 12.71
CA ARG A 961 -15.16 33.74 13.71
C ARG A 961 -15.71 32.34 13.99
N PHE A 962 -16.27 32.15 15.18
CA PHE A 962 -17.08 30.98 15.48
C PHE A 962 -18.44 31.05 14.77
N VAL A 963 -18.95 29.88 14.39
CA VAL A 963 -20.28 29.71 13.83
C VAL A 963 -20.99 28.62 14.63
N GLU A 964 -22.24 28.86 15.02
CA GLU A 964 -23.03 27.82 15.68
C GLU A 964 -23.40 26.75 14.67
N MET A 965 -23.24 25.49 15.05
CA MET A 965 -23.65 24.37 14.24
C MET A 965 -24.60 23.47 15.02
N SER A 966 -25.59 22.93 14.32
CA SER A 966 -26.51 21.93 14.83
C SER A 966 -26.68 20.83 13.80
N LEU A 967 -26.89 19.59 14.26
CA LEU A 967 -27.17 18.48 13.36
C LEU A 967 -28.50 18.73 12.63
N SER A 968 -28.55 18.45 11.32
CA SER A 968 -29.79 18.57 10.55
C SER A 968 -30.57 17.25 10.57
N ASP A 969 -31.83 17.30 10.99
CA ASP A 969 -32.74 16.16 11.08
C ASP A 969 -33.49 15.87 9.77
N LYS A 970 -33.43 16.77 8.79
CA LYS A 970 -34.25 16.72 7.56
C LYS A 970 -33.47 16.58 6.25
N GLY A 971 -32.23 17.08 6.19
CA GLY A 971 -31.49 17.15 4.94
C GLY A 971 -32.14 18.12 3.94
N PHE A 972 -32.04 17.83 2.63
CA PHE A 972 -32.70 18.61 1.58
C PHE A 972 -34.22 18.60 1.74
N GLN A 973 -34.81 19.79 1.63
CA GLN A 973 -36.25 20.03 1.68
C GLN A 973 -36.67 20.90 0.50
N VAL A 974 -37.87 20.63 -0.01
CA VAL A 974 -38.56 21.47 -0.98
C VAL A 974 -39.96 21.77 -0.47
N SER A 975 -40.39 23.02 -0.63
CA SER A 975 -41.72 23.50 -0.27
C SER A 975 -42.25 24.43 -1.36
N ARG A 976 -43.57 24.52 -1.49
CA ARG A 976 -44.24 25.48 -2.38
C ARG A 976 -44.96 26.51 -1.52
N SER A 977 -44.86 27.78 -1.88
CA SER A 977 -45.64 28.87 -1.29
C SER A 977 -46.65 29.39 -2.29
#